data_AF-Q5AY20-F1
#
_entry.id   AF-Q5AY20-F1
#
_cell.length_a   1.000
_cell.length_b   1.000
_cell.length_c   1.000
_cell.angle_alpha   90.00
_cell.angle_beta   90.00
_cell.angle_gamma   90.00
#
_symmetry.space_group_name_H-M   'P 1'
#
loop_
_entity.id
_entity.type
_entity.pdbx_description
1 polymer ?
#
loop_
_entity_poly.entity_id
_entity_poly.type
_entity_poly.pdbx_seq_one_letter_code
_entity_poly.pdbx_strand_id
1 'polypeptide(L)'
;MAQPRTSILTNKDVTSYAVPRYAPDMAGFCHGYELRRHRYEHKANEGSLRCRADWETFIGPIERWGSCNPWDGHFGAVVLPFCRLERLAVLNMETDNVGLDETQYRTVRSILGTKQIQSKMLLELLSIDAPCAEVVIDSWKTMVSTTAKQDKKRVFGNLDEYVDFRIVDTGAPFVDMLMRFGMGILLSEDEQRMVEPLVKPCYAALGLANDYFSFDIEWEEFLQEGDKTTMTNAAKERVREVTNKYEQQYQQNVEEFAAGPGKERPHLLEYLKAEGYQIPGNVAWSLRCPRYHPELCETAGALLREDQTISTALEDPAFADERPGASSSGRSNSRSRSASDSDLSDASPTFWSEYSRSSHLLGPAEYISSLPSKGVREAFIEGLNVWLVLPDQRVNELKSIAQSLHNASLMLDDIEDHSPLRRGRPATHTIFGAEQTINSANYLLIDAMQKVRALDDPVCLDIYLEEMHNLFVGQSFDLYWTRQGQCPSEDEYLAMVRLKTSGLFRLLTRLMAQIAPVQRGLDRRLSNLSDSLGEFFQIRDDYKNLSSEYTGQKGFCEDLDECKFSFPLIHALNTQPKNVQLRGILQQSRSPGGLDIPLKETVLQHLRDAGSLEYTDKKMQELMERITGGIVDIEKASGVSNWMVRLLIHRLKVIYQKSKSTSTNTHIRNTYTTLTKMPSKRILIVLSDANYFPLKKPAGSGEGSSSNSKIVDQPSGFFLMELAKPLQKLLDAGHEVTFASPEGREPQPDPNSESLLAFAGNFYERRRENELLERMKKENGFTKPRKLNSISDDELKNFAGVFIPGGHAPLADLGDNKDLGRILEYFHKENKPTAAICHGPYALLSTKVSGGEFAYKGYKITSWSNAEEKVMESMLGGEVEKVETALMNAGAEMVEGAKEKVGQTTLHRELLTGGNPMAADELGNRFVKMISV
;
A
#
# COMPACT_ATOMS: atom_id res chain seq x y z
N MET A 1 -29.63 3.62 -4.90
CA MET A 1 -30.33 2.32 -5.01
C MET A 1 -29.69 1.56 -6.15
N ALA A 2 -28.91 0.51 -5.86
CA ALA A 2 -28.26 -0.31 -6.87
C ALA A 2 -29.28 -1.33 -7.41
N GLN A 3 -29.38 -1.45 -8.73
CA GLN A 3 -30.16 -2.53 -9.35
C GLN A 3 -29.59 -3.90 -8.93
N PRO A 4 -30.43 -4.93 -8.78
CA PRO A 4 -29.95 -6.27 -8.46
C PRO A 4 -29.06 -6.79 -9.60
N ARG A 5 -27.79 -7.08 -9.28
CA ARG A 5 -26.84 -7.70 -10.20
C ARG A 5 -27.33 -9.12 -10.50
N THR A 6 -27.87 -9.33 -11.70
CA THR A 6 -28.28 -10.65 -12.21
C THR A 6 -27.07 -11.58 -12.33
N SER A 7 -27.23 -12.82 -11.89
CA SER A 7 -26.26 -13.92 -12.05
C SER A 7 -25.91 -14.13 -13.53
N ILE A 8 -24.62 -14.20 -13.88
CA ILE A 8 -24.14 -14.33 -15.27
C ILE A 8 -24.12 -15.80 -15.68
N LEU A 9 -23.83 -16.72 -14.74
CA LEU A 9 -23.69 -18.16 -15.04
C LEU A 9 -24.99 -18.98 -15.01
N THR A 10 -26.12 -18.42 -14.57
CA THR A 10 -27.41 -19.17 -14.51
C THR A 10 -28.14 -19.24 -15.85
N ASN A 11 -27.73 -18.46 -16.86
CA ASN A 11 -28.23 -18.53 -18.22
C ASN A 11 -27.17 -19.19 -19.12
N LYS A 12 -27.22 -20.52 -19.26
CA LYS A 12 -26.31 -21.40 -20.06
C LYS A 12 -25.30 -20.65 -20.96
N ASP A 13 -24.14 -20.34 -20.40
CA ASP A 13 -22.88 -19.90 -21.02
C ASP A 13 -22.97 -19.08 -22.33
N VAL A 14 -23.49 -17.85 -22.21
CA VAL A 14 -23.61 -16.88 -23.30
C VAL A 14 -22.25 -16.31 -23.73
N THR A 15 -21.23 -16.32 -22.88
CA THR A 15 -19.92 -15.69 -23.14
C THR A 15 -18.84 -16.65 -23.66
N SER A 16 -18.91 -17.95 -23.34
CA SER A 16 -17.92 -18.95 -23.78
C SER A 16 -18.55 -20.27 -24.24
N TYR A 17 -17.73 -21.11 -24.87
CA TYR A 17 -18.05 -22.48 -25.25
C TYR A 17 -16.94 -23.45 -24.83
N ALA A 18 -17.30 -24.72 -24.63
CA ALA A 18 -16.34 -25.78 -24.34
C ALA A 18 -15.52 -26.14 -25.58
N VAL A 19 -14.22 -26.35 -25.41
CA VAL A 19 -13.30 -26.77 -26.48
C VAL A 19 -13.01 -28.27 -26.30
N PRO A 20 -13.38 -29.14 -27.25
CA PRO A 20 -13.06 -30.57 -27.17
C PRO A 20 -11.54 -30.80 -27.14
N ARG A 21 -11.04 -31.47 -26.09
CA ARG A 21 -9.61 -31.78 -25.88
C ARG A 21 -9.44 -33.14 -25.19
N TYR A 22 -8.31 -33.82 -25.43
CA TYR A 22 -7.88 -35.00 -24.68
C TYR A 22 -6.59 -34.69 -23.89
N ALA A 23 -6.34 -35.40 -22.77
CA ALA A 23 -5.18 -35.14 -21.89
C ALA A 23 -3.78 -35.15 -22.57
N PRO A 24 -3.51 -35.99 -23.60
CA PRO A 24 -2.27 -35.89 -24.36
C PRO A 24 -2.08 -34.56 -25.09
N ASP A 25 -3.18 -33.87 -25.43
CA ASP A 25 -3.15 -32.58 -26.11
C ASP A 25 -2.70 -31.43 -25.18
N MET A 26 -2.66 -31.67 -23.87
CA MET A 26 -2.36 -30.68 -22.82
C MET A 26 -1.05 -30.98 -22.08
N ALA A 27 -0.10 -31.66 -22.74
CA ALA A 27 1.21 -32.02 -22.16
C ALA A 27 1.16 -32.83 -20.82
N GLY A 28 0.03 -33.49 -20.54
CA GLY A 28 -0.20 -34.24 -19.31
C GLY A 28 -0.79 -33.43 -18.16
N PHE A 29 -1.26 -32.20 -18.41
CA PHE A 29 -2.02 -31.37 -17.48
C PHE A 29 -3.54 -31.51 -17.70
N CYS A 30 -4.35 -30.98 -16.78
CA CYS A 30 -5.79 -30.78 -16.95
C CYS A 30 -6.58 -32.06 -17.30
N HIS A 31 -6.27 -33.18 -16.64
CA HIS A 31 -6.92 -34.46 -16.94
C HIS A 31 -8.40 -34.45 -16.55
N GLY A 32 -9.28 -34.40 -17.55
CA GLY A 32 -10.73 -34.30 -17.31
C GLY A 32 -11.21 -32.90 -16.92
N TYR A 33 -10.32 -31.90 -16.96
CA TYR A 33 -10.69 -30.50 -16.75
C TYR A 33 -11.05 -29.84 -18.09
N GLU A 34 -12.32 -29.49 -18.28
CA GLU A 34 -12.81 -28.83 -19.49
C GLU A 34 -12.08 -27.49 -19.78
N LEU A 35 -11.59 -27.33 -21.01
CA LEU A 35 -11.13 -26.05 -21.54
C LEU A 35 -12.30 -25.25 -22.10
N ARG A 36 -12.31 -23.93 -21.85
CA ARG A 36 -13.32 -23.01 -22.41
C ARG A 36 -12.68 -21.87 -23.16
N ARG A 37 -13.40 -21.38 -24.17
CA ARG A 37 -12.99 -20.26 -25.01
C ARG A 37 -14.11 -19.24 -25.13
N HIS A 38 -13.77 -17.97 -24.98
CA HIS A 38 -14.69 -16.86 -25.13
C HIS A 38 -15.22 -16.77 -26.57
N ARG A 39 -16.52 -16.54 -26.76
CA ARG A 39 -17.18 -16.47 -28.08
C ARG A 39 -16.76 -15.26 -28.91
N TYR A 40 -16.34 -14.19 -28.23
CA TYR A 40 -15.99 -12.91 -28.84
C TYR A 40 -14.51 -12.62 -28.73
N GLU A 41 -13.67 -13.59 -29.08
CA GLU A 41 -12.21 -13.45 -29.01
C GLU A 41 -11.67 -12.28 -29.84
N HIS A 42 -12.33 -11.91 -30.94
CA HIS A 42 -11.98 -10.72 -31.71
C HIS A 42 -11.93 -9.43 -30.84
N LYS A 43 -12.67 -9.36 -29.72
CA LYS A 43 -12.57 -8.25 -28.76
C LYS A 43 -11.32 -8.30 -27.90
N ALA A 44 -10.84 -9.49 -27.56
CA ALA A 44 -9.54 -9.64 -26.90
C ALA A 44 -8.41 -9.24 -27.88
N ASN A 45 -8.52 -9.66 -29.14
CA ASN A 45 -7.61 -9.27 -30.23
C ASN A 45 -7.62 -7.76 -30.48
N GLU A 46 -8.79 -7.12 -30.49
CA GLU A 46 -8.95 -5.65 -30.57
C GLU A 46 -8.20 -4.93 -29.44
N GLY A 47 -8.31 -5.43 -28.20
CA GLY A 47 -7.60 -4.90 -27.04
C GLY A 47 -6.08 -4.97 -27.19
N SER A 48 -5.56 -6.11 -27.65
CA SER A 48 -4.15 -6.28 -27.95
C SER A 48 -3.69 -5.36 -29.07
N LEU A 49 -4.38 -5.31 -30.21
CA LEU A 49 -4.03 -4.42 -31.32
C LEU A 49 -4.00 -2.94 -30.90
N ARG A 50 -4.94 -2.49 -30.06
CA ARG A 50 -4.93 -1.15 -29.48
C ARG A 50 -3.70 -0.91 -28.61
N CYS A 51 -3.33 -1.88 -27.77
CA CYS A 51 -2.10 -1.80 -26.98
C CYS A 51 -0.86 -1.72 -27.89
N ARG A 52 -0.80 -2.50 -28.98
CA ARG A 52 0.30 -2.44 -29.94
C ARG A 52 0.43 -1.07 -30.58
N ALA A 53 -0.69 -0.49 -31.02
CA ALA A 53 -0.72 0.85 -31.58
C ALA A 53 -0.27 1.91 -30.55
N ASP A 54 -0.72 1.80 -29.30
CA ASP A 54 -0.29 2.69 -28.22
C ASP A 54 1.22 2.49 -27.92
N TRP A 55 1.72 1.27 -27.95
CA TRP A 55 3.14 0.96 -27.75
C TRP A 55 4.01 1.54 -28.86
N GLU A 56 3.64 1.34 -30.12
CA GLU A 56 4.31 1.97 -31.27
C GLU A 56 4.29 3.49 -31.16
N THR A 57 3.18 4.07 -30.70
CA THR A 57 3.00 5.52 -30.55
C THR A 57 3.84 6.10 -29.40
N PHE A 58 3.86 5.46 -28.23
CA PHE A 58 4.41 6.03 -27.00
C PHE A 58 5.80 5.53 -26.63
N ILE A 59 6.18 4.35 -27.12
CA ILE A 59 7.47 3.70 -26.80
C ILE A 59 8.30 3.54 -28.08
N GLY A 60 7.73 2.94 -29.12
CA GLY A 60 8.39 2.67 -30.38
C GLY A 60 8.08 1.26 -30.91
N PRO A 61 8.53 0.92 -32.12
CA PRO A 61 8.28 -0.39 -32.72
C PRO A 61 8.92 -1.51 -31.90
N ILE A 62 8.26 -2.66 -31.80
CA ILE A 62 8.83 -3.87 -31.22
C ILE A 62 8.71 -5.06 -32.16
N GLU A 63 9.69 -5.94 -32.09
CA GLU A 63 9.85 -7.06 -33.00
C GLU A 63 9.07 -8.31 -32.56
N ARG A 64 8.72 -8.43 -31.26
CA ARG A 64 8.02 -9.59 -30.72
C ARG A 64 6.78 -9.22 -29.92
N TRP A 65 5.76 -10.05 -30.04
CA TRP A 65 4.48 -9.91 -29.33
C TRP A 65 3.96 -11.28 -28.87
N GLY A 66 3.29 -11.33 -27.71
CA GLY A 66 3.09 -12.59 -27.00
C GLY A 66 1.65 -13.03 -26.73
N SER A 67 0.63 -12.18 -26.88
CA SER A 67 -0.71 -12.48 -26.31
C SER A 67 -1.53 -13.54 -27.07
N CYS A 68 -1.27 -13.74 -28.36
CA CYS A 68 -2.06 -14.62 -29.23
C CYS A 68 -1.35 -15.96 -29.46
N ASN A 69 -1.98 -17.07 -29.04
CA ASN A 69 -1.60 -18.42 -29.46
C ASN A 69 -2.31 -18.73 -30.79
N PRO A 70 -1.58 -19.09 -31.87
CA PRO A 70 -2.19 -19.28 -33.20
C PRO A 70 -3.22 -20.41 -33.32
N TRP A 71 -3.26 -21.34 -32.38
CA TRP A 71 -4.16 -22.50 -32.39
C TRP A 71 -5.23 -22.40 -31.31
N ASP A 72 -4.81 -22.08 -30.09
CA ASP A 72 -5.69 -22.07 -28.92
C ASP A 72 -6.39 -20.72 -28.72
N GLY A 73 -5.88 -19.67 -29.36
CA GLY A 73 -6.45 -18.34 -29.35
C GLY A 73 -5.79 -17.38 -28.37
N HIS A 74 -6.40 -16.23 -28.21
CA HIS A 74 -5.93 -15.13 -27.38
C HIS A 74 -5.94 -15.48 -25.88
N PHE A 75 -4.92 -15.04 -25.13
CA PHE A 75 -4.81 -15.22 -23.67
C PHE A 75 -6.14 -14.91 -22.96
N GLY A 76 -6.66 -13.69 -23.08
CA GLY A 76 -7.92 -13.32 -22.44
C GLY A 76 -9.16 -14.07 -22.95
N ALA A 77 -9.12 -14.73 -24.10
CA ALA A 77 -10.24 -15.54 -24.57
C ALA A 77 -10.27 -16.92 -23.90
N VAL A 78 -9.11 -17.52 -23.61
CA VAL A 78 -9.03 -18.86 -23.00
C VAL A 78 -8.81 -18.84 -21.50
N VAL A 79 -8.13 -17.81 -20.96
CA VAL A 79 -7.89 -17.64 -19.52
C VAL A 79 -9.04 -16.91 -18.84
N LEU A 80 -9.71 -15.98 -19.52
CA LEU A 80 -10.78 -15.16 -18.95
C LEU A 80 -12.16 -15.43 -19.61
N PRO A 81 -12.60 -16.70 -19.74
CA PRO A 81 -13.70 -17.08 -20.65
C PRO A 81 -15.09 -16.57 -20.23
N PHE A 82 -15.26 -16.03 -19.01
CA PHE A 82 -16.55 -15.53 -18.51
C PHE A 82 -16.62 -14.02 -18.38
N CYS A 83 -15.61 -13.29 -18.82
CA CYS A 83 -15.65 -11.83 -18.81
C CYS A 83 -16.78 -11.31 -19.70
N ARG A 84 -17.33 -10.14 -19.33
CA ARG A 84 -18.36 -9.49 -20.12
C ARG A 84 -17.75 -8.94 -21.42
N LEU A 85 -18.52 -9.02 -22.50
CA LEU A 85 -18.10 -8.60 -23.83
C LEU A 85 -17.54 -7.17 -23.85
N GLU A 86 -18.25 -6.23 -23.22
CA GLU A 86 -17.90 -4.82 -23.16
C GLU A 86 -16.65 -4.53 -22.31
N ARG A 87 -16.19 -5.49 -21.51
CA ARG A 87 -14.98 -5.38 -20.67
C ARG A 87 -13.79 -6.15 -21.25
N LEU A 88 -13.99 -7.01 -22.24
CA LEU A 88 -12.93 -7.90 -22.71
C LEU A 88 -11.78 -7.14 -23.38
N ALA A 89 -12.05 -6.12 -24.20
CA ALA A 89 -10.99 -5.36 -24.88
C ALA A 89 -10.07 -4.61 -23.88
N VAL A 90 -10.63 -3.99 -22.84
CA VAL A 90 -9.84 -3.22 -21.86
C VAL A 90 -8.92 -4.11 -21.02
N LEU A 91 -9.33 -5.35 -20.72
CA LEU A 91 -8.54 -6.32 -19.96
C LEU A 91 -7.30 -6.81 -20.72
N ASN A 92 -7.36 -6.79 -22.06
CA ASN A 92 -6.31 -7.33 -22.90
C ASN A 92 -5.27 -6.27 -23.31
N MET A 93 -5.41 -5.02 -22.87
CA MET A 93 -4.45 -3.95 -23.15
C MET A 93 -3.07 -4.12 -22.47
N GLU A 94 -2.89 -5.10 -21.58
CA GLU A 94 -1.56 -5.47 -21.04
C GLU A 94 -1.12 -6.90 -21.35
N THR A 95 -1.97 -7.72 -21.96
CA THR A 95 -1.68 -9.15 -22.16
C THR A 95 -0.54 -9.42 -23.14
N ASP A 96 -0.23 -8.46 -24.01
CA ASP A 96 0.96 -8.49 -24.86
C ASP A 96 2.27 -8.27 -24.07
N ASN A 97 2.18 -7.69 -22.87
CA ASN A 97 3.28 -7.42 -21.94
C ASN A 97 3.43 -8.52 -20.86
N VAL A 98 2.33 -9.20 -20.52
CA VAL A 98 2.29 -10.35 -19.58
C VAL A 98 3.19 -11.51 -20.06
N GLY A 99 3.62 -11.50 -21.32
CA GLY A 99 4.36 -12.58 -21.96
C GLY A 99 5.83 -12.31 -22.34
N LEU A 100 6.48 -11.23 -21.94
CA LEU A 100 7.85 -10.93 -22.39
C LEU A 100 8.76 -10.56 -21.22
N ASP A 101 9.86 -11.31 -21.04
CA ASP A 101 10.88 -11.02 -20.01
C ASP A 101 11.48 -9.62 -20.24
N GLU A 102 11.61 -8.86 -19.14
CA GLU A 102 12.04 -7.45 -19.15
C GLU A 102 13.50 -7.26 -19.61
N THR A 103 14.27 -8.35 -19.77
CA THR A 103 15.72 -8.28 -19.97
C THR A 103 16.15 -8.20 -21.45
N GLN A 104 15.32 -8.64 -22.41
CA GLN A 104 15.75 -8.84 -23.81
C GLN A 104 15.51 -7.67 -24.78
N TYR A 105 14.78 -6.60 -24.38
CA TYR A 105 14.39 -5.52 -25.30
C TYR A 105 15.03 -4.17 -24.97
N ARG A 106 16.34 -4.18 -24.68
CA ARG A 106 17.13 -2.98 -24.34
C ARG A 106 17.52 -2.13 -25.55
N THR A 107 16.55 -1.82 -26.42
CA THR A 107 16.66 -0.72 -27.39
C THR A 107 15.58 0.31 -27.08
N VAL A 108 15.85 1.11 -26.04
CA VAL A 108 15.16 2.36 -25.65
C VAL A 108 13.69 2.19 -25.21
N ARG A 109 13.47 1.65 -24.01
CA ARG A 109 12.18 1.79 -23.30
C ARG A 109 12.01 3.26 -22.90
N SER A 110 11.08 3.99 -23.53
CA SER A 110 10.59 5.25 -22.95
C SER A 110 9.80 4.91 -21.69
N ILE A 111 10.41 5.07 -20.50
CA ILE A 111 9.74 4.86 -19.20
C ILE A 111 8.42 5.64 -19.13
N LEU A 112 8.40 6.84 -19.73
CA LEU A 112 7.22 7.67 -19.85
C LEU A 112 6.17 7.05 -20.79
N GLY A 113 6.60 6.41 -21.88
CA GLY A 113 5.71 5.71 -22.79
C GLY A 113 4.97 4.55 -22.12
N THR A 114 5.67 3.73 -21.33
CA THR A 114 5.01 2.69 -20.53
C THR A 114 4.02 3.30 -19.54
N LYS A 115 4.41 4.36 -18.81
CA LYS A 115 3.50 5.05 -17.87
C LYS A 115 2.28 5.68 -18.55
N GLN A 116 2.40 6.13 -19.80
CA GLN A 116 1.28 6.66 -20.60
C GLN A 116 0.25 5.58 -20.91
N ILE A 117 0.70 4.40 -21.39
CA ILE A 117 -0.18 3.25 -21.67
C ILE A 117 -0.90 2.80 -20.40
N GLN A 118 -0.15 2.64 -19.31
CA GLN A 118 -0.70 2.27 -18.00
C GLN A 118 -1.73 3.30 -17.53
N SER A 119 -1.43 4.59 -17.65
CA SER A 119 -2.35 5.65 -17.23
C SER A 119 -3.64 5.67 -18.05
N LYS A 120 -3.54 5.42 -19.36
CA LYS A 120 -4.69 5.29 -20.27
C LYS A 120 -5.54 4.08 -19.87
N MET A 121 -4.95 2.91 -19.69
CA MET A 121 -5.67 1.70 -19.27
C MET A 121 -6.40 1.92 -17.94
N LEU A 122 -5.72 2.50 -16.93
CA LEU A 122 -6.33 2.77 -15.63
C LEU A 122 -7.54 3.71 -15.74
N LEU A 123 -7.44 4.76 -16.56
CA LEU A 123 -8.57 5.66 -16.82
C LEU A 123 -9.74 4.95 -17.50
N GLU A 124 -9.47 4.06 -18.45
CA GLU A 124 -10.50 3.26 -19.10
C GLU A 124 -11.19 2.30 -18.12
N LEU A 125 -10.42 1.57 -17.29
CA LEU A 125 -10.98 0.71 -16.23
C LEU A 125 -11.87 1.49 -15.27
N LEU A 126 -11.38 2.65 -14.79
CA LEU A 126 -12.13 3.53 -13.88
C LEU A 126 -13.41 4.07 -14.51
N SER A 127 -13.42 4.31 -15.83
CA SER A 127 -14.61 4.80 -16.56
C SER A 127 -15.70 3.72 -16.70
N ILE A 128 -15.33 2.45 -16.68
CA ILE A 128 -16.24 1.31 -16.84
C ILE A 128 -16.83 0.88 -15.50
N ASP A 129 -15.98 0.66 -14.48
CA ASP A 129 -16.40 0.18 -13.16
C ASP A 129 -15.40 0.61 -12.08
N ALA A 130 -15.54 1.85 -11.60
CA ALA A 130 -14.60 2.42 -10.63
C ALA A 130 -14.39 1.58 -9.36
N PRO A 131 -15.42 1.02 -8.68
CA PRO A 131 -15.21 0.17 -7.52
C PRO A 131 -14.37 -1.08 -7.80
N CYS A 132 -14.61 -1.78 -8.92
CA CYS A 132 -13.79 -2.94 -9.30
C CYS A 132 -12.38 -2.52 -9.75
N ALA A 133 -12.26 -1.41 -10.48
CA ALA A 133 -10.97 -0.91 -10.98
C ALA A 133 -10.01 -0.51 -9.85
N GLU A 134 -10.50 0.04 -8.73
CA GLU A 134 -9.67 0.38 -7.57
C GLU A 134 -8.98 -0.87 -6.98
N VAL A 135 -9.69 -2.01 -6.93
CA VAL A 135 -9.10 -3.28 -6.48
C VAL A 135 -8.03 -3.77 -7.44
N VAL A 136 -8.24 -3.62 -8.77
CA VAL A 136 -7.24 -3.93 -9.79
C VAL A 136 -6.00 -3.04 -9.62
N ILE A 137 -6.19 -1.74 -9.40
CA ILE A 137 -5.12 -0.76 -9.20
C ILE A 137 -4.27 -1.11 -7.97
N ASP A 138 -4.90 -1.50 -6.86
CA ASP A 138 -4.18 -1.84 -5.63
C ASP A 138 -3.44 -3.18 -5.72
N SER A 139 -4.04 -4.16 -6.39
CA SER A 139 -3.36 -5.43 -6.73
C SER A 139 -2.13 -5.19 -7.63
N TRP A 140 -2.26 -4.30 -8.61
CA TRP A 140 -1.14 -3.94 -9.47
C TRP A 140 0.00 -3.24 -8.72
N LYS A 141 -0.29 -2.23 -7.88
CA LYS A 141 0.75 -1.60 -7.05
C LYS A 141 1.52 -2.63 -6.23
N THR A 142 0.79 -3.62 -5.69
CA THR A 142 1.37 -4.73 -4.95
C THR A 142 2.30 -5.54 -5.84
N MET A 143 1.82 -6.02 -6.99
CA MET A 143 2.62 -6.79 -7.96
C MET A 143 3.91 -6.05 -8.38
N VAL A 144 3.81 -4.78 -8.77
CA VAL A 144 5.00 -3.98 -9.16
C VAL A 144 5.98 -3.85 -7.99
N SER A 145 5.49 -3.60 -6.77
CA SER A 145 6.35 -3.45 -5.60
C SER A 145 7.06 -4.74 -5.20
N THR A 146 6.45 -5.90 -5.48
CA THR A 146 6.99 -7.21 -5.17
C THR A 146 7.98 -7.65 -6.25
N THR A 147 7.60 -7.60 -7.53
CA THR A 147 8.44 -8.09 -8.64
C THR A 147 9.69 -7.22 -8.86
N ALA A 148 9.58 -5.89 -8.70
CA ALA A 148 10.71 -4.97 -8.93
C ALA A 148 11.83 -5.03 -7.87
N LYS A 149 11.59 -5.69 -6.73
CA LYS A 149 12.53 -5.75 -5.58
C LYS A 149 13.16 -7.13 -5.36
N GLN A 150 12.85 -8.11 -6.20
CA GLN A 150 13.21 -9.50 -5.92
C GLN A 150 14.60 -9.86 -6.46
N ASP A 151 15.41 -10.44 -5.58
CA ASP A 151 16.71 -11.00 -5.91
C ASP A 151 16.52 -12.36 -6.60
N LYS A 152 16.87 -12.44 -7.89
CA LYS A 152 16.85 -13.69 -8.67
C LYS A 152 17.80 -14.77 -8.10
N LYS A 153 18.61 -14.47 -7.09
CA LYS A 153 19.51 -15.40 -6.39
C LYS A 153 18.95 -15.96 -5.08
N ARG A 154 17.68 -15.73 -4.78
CA ARG A 154 17.05 -16.22 -3.55
C ARG A 154 17.03 -17.76 -3.50
N VAL A 155 17.50 -18.31 -2.38
CA VAL A 155 17.43 -19.75 -2.08
C VAL A 155 16.22 -20.03 -1.19
N PHE A 156 15.46 -21.06 -1.52
CA PHE A 156 14.25 -21.47 -0.77
C PHE A 156 14.54 -22.69 0.08
N GLY A 157 14.04 -22.70 1.32
CA GLY A 157 14.25 -23.81 2.25
C GLY A 157 13.37 -25.04 1.95
N ASN A 158 12.24 -24.84 1.26
CA ASN A 158 11.30 -25.90 0.87
C ASN A 158 10.42 -25.47 -0.32
N LEU A 159 9.64 -26.43 -0.86
CA LEU A 159 8.78 -26.21 -2.01
C LEU A 159 7.63 -25.22 -1.74
N ASP A 160 7.07 -25.20 -0.53
CA ASP A 160 5.96 -24.30 -0.21
C ASP A 160 6.41 -22.83 -0.22
N GLU A 161 7.63 -22.56 0.28
CA GLU A 161 8.23 -21.22 0.20
C GLU A 161 8.45 -20.77 -1.25
N TYR A 162 8.89 -21.70 -2.11
CA TYR A 162 9.05 -21.45 -3.53
C TYR A 162 7.70 -21.17 -4.22
N VAL A 163 6.68 -21.98 -3.93
CA VAL A 163 5.34 -21.82 -4.52
C VAL A 163 4.72 -20.49 -4.10
N ASP A 164 4.82 -20.11 -2.83
CA ASP A 164 4.33 -18.82 -2.33
C ASP A 164 5.01 -17.64 -3.04
N PHE A 165 6.32 -17.74 -3.27
CA PHE A 165 7.06 -16.76 -4.05
C PHE A 165 6.54 -16.70 -5.50
N ARG A 166 6.38 -17.85 -6.17
CA ARG A 166 5.96 -17.93 -7.57
C ARG A 166 4.52 -17.46 -7.79
N ILE A 167 3.61 -17.66 -6.83
CA ILE A 167 2.25 -17.12 -6.90
C ILE A 167 2.27 -15.60 -7.13
N VAL A 168 3.15 -14.89 -6.41
CA VAL A 168 3.26 -13.43 -6.51
C VAL A 168 4.05 -13.03 -7.75
N ASP A 169 5.17 -13.69 -8.01
CA ASP A 169 6.09 -13.35 -9.10
C ASP A 169 5.44 -13.55 -10.49
N THR A 170 4.59 -14.57 -10.65
CA THR A 170 3.81 -14.78 -11.88
C THR A 170 2.59 -13.87 -12.03
N GLY A 171 2.26 -13.09 -10.99
CA GLY A 171 1.11 -12.18 -11.02
C GLY A 171 -0.25 -12.89 -10.98
N ALA A 172 -0.34 -14.13 -10.49
CA ALA A 172 -1.61 -14.86 -10.43
C ALA A 172 -2.73 -14.10 -9.68
N PRO A 173 -2.47 -13.44 -8.53
CA PRO A 173 -3.47 -12.58 -7.87
C PRO A 173 -3.90 -11.36 -8.70
N PHE A 174 -3.07 -10.89 -9.62
CA PHE A 174 -3.43 -9.79 -10.52
C PHE A 174 -4.37 -10.27 -11.63
N VAL A 175 -4.13 -11.46 -12.18
CA VAL A 175 -5.01 -12.09 -13.18
C VAL A 175 -6.40 -12.37 -12.59
N ASP A 176 -6.49 -12.84 -11.32
CA ASP A 176 -7.76 -12.93 -10.59
C ASP A 176 -8.49 -11.56 -10.56
N MET A 177 -7.81 -10.47 -10.18
CA MET A 177 -8.46 -9.16 -10.15
C MET A 177 -8.94 -8.70 -11.53
N LEU A 178 -8.20 -9.00 -12.60
CA LEU A 178 -8.63 -8.74 -13.98
C LEU A 178 -9.88 -9.56 -14.33
N MET A 179 -9.92 -10.85 -13.98
CA MET A 179 -11.09 -11.70 -14.16
C MET A 179 -12.31 -11.13 -13.41
N ARG A 180 -12.13 -10.79 -12.13
CA ARG A 180 -13.18 -10.20 -11.29
C ARG A 180 -13.70 -8.89 -11.87
N PHE A 181 -12.81 -8.01 -12.33
CA PHE A 181 -13.20 -6.79 -13.05
C PHE A 181 -14.00 -7.13 -14.31
N GLY A 182 -13.52 -8.07 -15.11
CA GLY A 182 -14.18 -8.49 -16.35
C GLY A 182 -15.58 -9.07 -16.14
N MET A 183 -15.79 -9.78 -15.03
CA MET A 183 -17.09 -10.32 -14.64
C MET A 183 -17.97 -9.30 -13.90
N GLY A 184 -17.38 -8.23 -13.36
CA GLY A 184 -18.06 -7.27 -12.49
C GLY A 184 -18.31 -7.81 -11.08
N ILE A 185 -17.39 -8.64 -10.58
CA ILE A 185 -17.41 -9.24 -9.24
C ILE A 185 -16.58 -8.38 -8.30
N LEU A 186 -17.17 -8.02 -7.16
CA LEU A 186 -16.50 -7.36 -6.05
C LEU A 186 -16.82 -8.17 -4.80
N LEU A 187 -15.78 -8.70 -4.15
CA LEU A 187 -15.90 -9.46 -2.90
C LEU A 187 -15.77 -8.50 -1.72
N SER A 188 -16.57 -8.72 -0.68
CA SER A 188 -16.35 -8.09 0.62
C SER A 188 -15.10 -8.68 1.29
N GLU A 189 -14.57 -8.01 2.32
CA GLU A 189 -13.39 -8.52 3.04
C GLU A 189 -13.62 -9.91 3.65
N ASP A 190 -14.82 -10.16 4.18
CA ASP A 190 -15.18 -11.46 4.76
C ASP A 190 -15.29 -12.55 3.69
N GLU A 191 -15.83 -12.21 2.53
CA GLU A 191 -15.88 -13.13 1.38
C GLU A 191 -14.48 -13.42 0.85
N GLN A 192 -13.62 -12.40 0.78
CA GLN A 192 -12.24 -12.56 0.36
C GLN A 192 -11.49 -13.50 1.31
N ARG A 193 -11.58 -13.30 2.62
CA ARG A 193 -10.99 -14.21 3.63
C ARG A 193 -11.52 -15.64 3.50
N MET A 194 -12.78 -15.80 3.13
CA MET A 194 -13.42 -17.11 2.96
C MET A 194 -12.89 -17.88 1.73
N VAL A 195 -12.73 -17.21 0.60
CA VAL A 195 -12.31 -17.87 -0.66
C VAL A 195 -10.80 -17.98 -0.81
N GLU A 196 -10.03 -17.19 -0.06
CA GLU A 196 -8.58 -17.14 -0.08
C GLU A 196 -7.86 -18.52 0.03
N PRO A 197 -8.17 -19.39 1.02
CA PRO A 197 -7.55 -20.72 1.09
C PRO A 197 -7.98 -21.63 -0.07
N LEU A 198 -9.14 -21.36 -0.68
CA LEU A 198 -9.66 -22.14 -1.80
C LEU A 198 -8.93 -21.80 -3.10
N VAL A 199 -8.58 -20.53 -3.33
CA VAL A 199 -7.92 -20.08 -4.58
C VAL A 199 -6.40 -20.23 -4.58
N LYS A 200 -5.77 -20.37 -3.41
CA LYS A 200 -4.30 -20.54 -3.33
C LYS A 200 -3.77 -21.70 -4.19
N PRO A 201 -4.38 -22.90 -4.19
CA PRO A 201 -3.96 -23.98 -5.09
C PRO A 201 -4.12 -23.64 -6.58
N CYS A 202 -5.13 -22.85 -6.97
CA CYS A 202 -5.26 -22.36 -8.35
C CYS A 202 -4.05 -21.49 -8.72
N TYR A 203 -3.71 -20.50 -7.89
CA TYR A 203 -2.55 -19.63 -8.13
C TYR A 203 -1.24 -20.41 -8.20
N ALA A 204 -1.06 -21.41 -7.33
CA ALA A 204 0.09 -22.30 -7.37
C ALA A 204 0.17 -23.06 -8.70
N ALA A 205 -0.95 -23.61 -9.18
CA ALA A 205 -1.00 -24.31 -10.46
C ALA A 205 -0.68 -23.39 -11.63
N LEU A 206 -1.20 -22.16 -11.65
CA LEU A 206 -0.90 -21.15 -12.67
C LEU A 206 0.60 -20.79 -12.68
N GLY A 207 1.17 -20.55 -11.49
CA GLY A 207 2.57 -20.16 -11.34
C GLY A 207 3.54 -21.27 -11.75
N LEU A 208 3.27 -22.51 -11.36
CA LEU A 208 4.11 -23.66 -11.72
C LEU A 208 3.94 -24.11 -13.16
N ALA A 209 2.76 -23.91 -13.77
CA ALA A 209 2.59 -24.11 -15.21
C ALA A 209 3.49 -23.15 -15.99
N ASN A 210 3.62 -21.89 -15.55
CA ASN A 210 4.55 -20.93 -16.13
C ASN A 210 5.99 -21.46 -16.13
N ASP A 211 6.45 -21.98 -14.99
CA ASP A 211 7.79 -22.58 -14.84
C ASP A 211 8.00 -23.78 -15.78
N TYR A 212 6.97 -24.60 -15.96
CA TYR A 212 7.05 -25.77 -16.83
C TYR A 212 7.26 -25.37 -18.30
N PHE A 213 6.50 -24.39 -18.78
CA PHE A 213 6.55 -23.95 -20.18
C PHE A 213 7.72 -23.02 -20.48
N SER A 214 8.20 -22.25 -19.49
CA SER A 214 9.41 -21.45 -19.65
C SER A 214 10.70 -22.25 -19.57
N PHE A 215 10.67 -23.45 -18.97
CA PHE A 215 11.85 -24.26 -18.65
C PHE A 215 12.84 -24.41 -19.80
N ASP A 216 12.39 -24.72 -21.02
CA ASP A 216 13.31 -25.03 -22.12
C ASP A 216 14.07 -23.79 -22.59
N ILE A 217 13.40 -22.64 -22.65
CA ILE A 217 14.01 -21.35 -22.99
C ILE A 217 14.98 -20.92 -21.89
N GLU A 218 14.53 -20.92 -20.64
CA GLU A 218 15.36 -20.52 -19.49
C GLU A 218 16.57 -21.45 -19.32
N TRP A 219 16.42 -22.74 -19.67
CA TRP A 219 17.52 -23.70 -19.69
C TRP A 219 18.54 -23.41 -20.80
N GLU A 220 18.09 -23.05 -22.01
CA GLU A 220 18.98 -22.64 -23.09
C GLU A 220 19.75 -21.36 -22.73
N GLU A 221 19.09 -20.39 -22.10
CA GLU A 221 19.72 -19.15 -21.59
C GLU A 221 20.74 -19.47 -20.50
N PHE A 222 20.36 -20.29 -19.52
CA PHE A 222 21.25 -20.75 -18.46
C PHE A 222 22.51 -21.45 -18.99
N LEU A 223 22.37 -22.29 -20.03
CA LEU A 223 23.52 -22.95 -20.67
C LEU A 223 24.47 -21.98 -21.35
N GLN A 224 23.99 -20.82 -21.82
CA GLN A 224 24.82 -19.78 -22.42
C GLN A 224 25.58 -18.94 -21.38
N GLU A 225 25.06 -18.82 -20.16
CA GLU A 225 25.67 -18.03 -19.06
C GLU A 225 26.79 -18.74 -18.29
N GLY A 226 26.99 -20.03 -18.51
CA GLY A 226 28.25 -20.73 -18.19
C GLY A 226 28.40 -21.28 -16.76
N ASP A 227 27.39 -21.18 -15.88
CA ASP A 227 27.41 -21.82 -14.56
C ASP A 227 26.82 -23.24 -14.64
N LYS A 228 27.56 -24.27 -14.23
CA LYS A 228 27.34 -25.68 -14.64
C LYS A 228 26.79 -26.60 -13.56
N THR A 229 26.03 -26.11 -12.61
CA THR A 229 25.37 -26.98 -11.62
C THR A 229 24.02 -26.43 -11.19
N THR A 230 22.90 -27.04 -11.63
CA THR A 230 21.76 -27.53 -10.80
C THR A 230 20.43 -27.80 -11.53
N MET A 231 20.19 -27.36 -12.77
CA MET A 231 18.93 -27.66 -13.48
C MET A 231 18.99 -29.00 -14.26
N THR A 232 17.92 -29.81 -14.23
CA THR A 232 17.81 -31.10 -14.94
C THR A 232 16.38 -31.34 -15.45
N ASN A 233 16.20 -32.18 -16.48
CA ASN A 233 14.87 -32.58 -16.98
C ASN A 233 13.97 -33.23 -15.90
N ALA A 234 14.57 -33.87 -14.89
CA ALA A 234 13.85 -34.41 -13.74
C ALA A 234 13.13 -33.32 -12.94
N ALA A 235 13.64 -32.08 -12.93
CA ALA A 235 12.97 -30.94 -12.32
C ALA A 235 11.70 -30.55 -13.10
N LYS A 236 11.72 -30.59 -14.44
CA LYS A 236 10.58 -30.27 -15.29
C LYS A 236 9.42 -31.25 -15.10
N GLU A 237 9.71 -32.55 -15.05
CA GLU A 237 8.68 -33.56 -14.75
C GLU A 237 8.09 -33.38 -13.35
N ARG A 238 8.93 -33.04 -12.37
CA ARG A 238 8.50 -32.78 -11.00
C ARG A 238 7.58 -31.56 -10.90
N VAL A 239 7.87 -30.48 -11.63
CA VAL A 239 7.01 -29.30 -11.69
C VAL A 239 5.62 -29.67 -12.21
N ARG A 240 5.53 -30.49 -13.27
CA ARG A 240 4.24 -30.98 -13.79
C ARG A 240 3.45 -31.78 -12.74
N GLU A 241 4.09 -32.72 -12.05
CA GLU A 241 3.45 -33.51 -11.00
C GLU A 241 2.87 -32.63 -9.87
N VAL A 242 3.67 -31.67 -9.40
CA VAL A 242 3.26 -30.74 -8.34
C VAL A 242 2.13 -29.83 -8.82
N THR A 243 2.20 -29.33 -10.06
CA THR A 243 1.14 -28.52 -10.68
C THR A 243 -0.18 -29.29 -10.72
N ASN A 244 -0.16 -30.54 -11.20
CA ASN A 244 -1.34 -31.41 -11.25
C ASN A 244 -1.92 -31.69 -9.85
N LYS A 245 -1.06 -31.81 -8.83
CA LYS A 245 -1.51 -31.96 -7.45
C LYS A 245 -2.26 -30.72 -6.96
N TYR A 246 -1.78 -29.52 -7.25
CA TYR A 246 -2.47 -28.28 -6.88
C TYR A 246 -3.77 -28.07 -7.67
N GLU A 247 -3.82 -28.46 -8.95
CA GLU A 247 -5.05 -28.48 -9.75
C GLU A 247 -6.11 -29.38 -9.10
N GLN A 248 -5.75 -30.62 -8.75
CA GLN A 248 -6.66 -31.55 -8.07
C GLN A 248 -7.11 -31.05 -6.70
N GLN A 249 -6.18 -30.49 -5.92
CA GLN A 249 -6.50 -29.88 -4.63
C GLN A 249 -7.48 -28.73 -4.78
N TYR A 250 -7.32 -27.90 -5.82
CA TYR A 250 -8.23 -26.81 -6.11
C TYR A 250 -9.64 -27.31 -6.40
N GLN A 251 -9.78 -28.28 -7.32
CA GLN A 251 -11.07 -28.86 -7.69
C GLN A 251 -11.77 -29.46 -6.45
N GLN A 252 -11.04 -30.23 -5.65
CA GLN A 252 -11.58 -30.80 -4.41
C GLN A 252 -12.05 -29.72 -3.43
N ASN A 253 -11.25 -28.68 -3.20
CA ASN A 253 -11.61 -27.58 -2.30
C ASN A 253 -12.89 -26.87 -2.75
N VAL A 254 -13.06 -26.65 -4.06
CA VAL A 254 -14.25 -26.00 -4.62
C VAL A 254 -15.47 -26.92 -4.52
N GLU A 255 -15.33 -28.23 -4.75
CA GLU A 255 -16.41 -29.21 -4.58
C GLU A 255 -16.89 -29.29 -3.12
N GLU A 256 -15.97 -29.36 -2.16
CA GLU A 256 -16.26 -29.36 -0.73
C GLU A 256 -16.95 -28.06 -0.30
N PHE A 257 -16.45 -26.92 -0.78
CA PHE A 257 -17.08 -25.63 -0.53
C PHE A 257 -18.50 -25.57 -1.12
N ALA A 258 -18.70 -26.03 -2.35
CA ALA A 258 -20.01 -26.10 -3.01
C ALA A 258 -20.99 -27.04 -2.28
N ALA A 259 -20.50 -28.14 -1.69
CA ALA A 259 -21.29 -29.06 -0.90
C ALA A 259 -21.63 -28.52 0.50
N GLY A 260 -20.87 -27.55 1.01
CA GLY A 260 -21.02 -26.94 2.32
C GLY A 260 -21.39 -25.45 2.27
N PRO A 261 -20.51 -24.53 2.75
CA PRO A 261 -20.82 -23.10 2.89
C PRO A 261 -21.21 -22.37 1.59
N GLY A 262 -20.81 -22.90 0.43
CA GLY A 262 -21.09 -22.35 -0.88
C GLY A 262 -22.54 -22.50 -1.34
N LYS A 263 -23.33 -23.41 -0.74
CA LYS A 263 -24.75 -23.65 -1.11
C LYS A 263 -25.60 -22.39 -1.06
N GLU A 264 -25.35 -21.54 -0.06
CA GLU A 264 -26.09 -20.30 0.16
C GLU A 264 -25.38 -19.08 -0.49
N ARG A 265 -24.28 -19.30 -1.22
CA ARG A 265 -23.40 -18.26 -1.77
C ARG A 265 -23.11 -18.50 -3.27
N PRO A 266 -24.14 -18.46 -4.13
CA PRO A 266 -24.00 -18.80 -5.55
C PRO A 266 -23.02 -17.88 -6.30
N HIS A 267 -22.86 -16.62 -5.88
CA HIS A 267 -21.90 -15.70 -6.49
C HIS A 267 -20.44 -16.07 -6.19
N LEU A 268 -20.14 -16.65 -5.02
CA LEU A 268 -18.81 -17.15 -4.70
C LEU A 268 -18.50 -18.43 -5.48
N LEU A 269 -19.50 -19.29 -5.71
CA LEU A 269 -19.34 -20.45 -6.58
C LEU A 269 -19.12 -20.06 -8.03
N GLU A 270 -19.79 -18.99 -8.49
CA GLU A 270 -19.58 -18.42 -9.82
C GLU A 270 -18.17 -17.86 -9.99
N TYR A 271 -17.68 -17.14 -8.97
CA TYR A 271 -16.30 -16.68 -8.88
C TYR A 271 -15.29 -17.85 -8.91
N LEU A 272 -15.42 -18.83 -8.01
CA LEU A 272 -14.51 -19.97 -7.92
C LEU A 272 -14.56 -20.81 -9.21
N LYS A 273 -15.73 -21.01 -9.80
CA LYS A 273 -15.82 -21.71 -11.08
C LYS A 273 -15.01 -20.98 -12.15
N ALA A 274 -15.17 -19.66 -12.28
CA ALA A 274 -14.43 -18.87 -13.26
C ALA A 274 -12.91 -18.89 -13.00
N GLU A 275 -12.50 -18.77 -11.73
CA GLU A 275 -11.11 -18.86 -11.31
C GLU A 275 -10.46 -20.17 -11.74
N GLY A 276 -11.14 -21.29 -11.52
CA GLY A 276 -10.64 -22.60 -11.93
C GLY A 276 -10.36 -22.77 -13.42
N TYR A 277 -11.17 -22.15 -14.30
CA TYR A 277 -10.95 -22.23 -15.75
C TYR A 277 -9.71 -21.46 -16.23
N GLN A 278 -9.10 -20.63 -15.38
CA GLN A 278 -7.80 -20.05 -15.70
C GLN A 278 -6.73 -21.13 -15.84
N ILE A 279 -6.82 -22.26 -15.10
CA ILE A 279 -5.83 -23.35 -15.17
C ILE A 279 -5.77 -23.97 -16.59
N PRO A 280 -6.85 -24.59 -17.12
CA PRO A 280 -6.81 -25.15 -18.46
C PRO A 280 -6.59 -24.08 -19.53
N GLY A 281 -7.13 -22.86 -19.33
CA GLY A 281 -6.89 -21.73 -20.24
C GLY A 281 -5.42 -21.35 -20.36
N ASN A 282 -4.72 -21.26 -19.22
CA ASN A 282 -3.31 -20.87 -19.16
C ASN A 282 -2.42 -21.97 -19.75
N VAL A 283 -2.71 -23.23 -19.46
CA VAL A 283 -2.00 -24.38 -20.07
C VAL A 283 -2.19 -24.36 -21.58
N ALA A 284 -3.44 -24.25 -22.06
CA ALA A 284 -3.74 -24.24 -23.50
C ALA A 284 -3.04 -23.10 -24.23
N TRP A 285 -3.06 -21.91 -23.65
CA TRP A 285 -2.34 -20.76 -24.19
C TRP A 285 -0.83 -21.00 -24.22
N SER A 286 -0.25 -21.52 -23.14
CA SER A 286 1.20 -21.71 -22.99
C SER A 286 1.79 -22.75 -23.94
N LEU A 287 1.02 -23.73 -24.40
CA LEU A 287 1.51 -24.80 -25.30
C LEU A 287 2.15 -24.29 -26.60
N ARG A 288 1.72 -23.12 -27.09
CA ARG A 288 2.13 -22.56 -28.41
C ARG A 288 2.11 -21.03 -28.44
N CYS A 289 2.13 -20.35 -27.30
CA CYS A 289 2.19 -18.88 -27.34
C CYS A 289 3.61 -18.42 -27.74
N PRO A 290 3.74 -17.29 -28.46
CA PRO A 290 5.04 -16.77 -28.89
C PRO A 290 6.04 -16.50 -27.76
N ARG A 291 5.57 -16.38 -26.52
CA ARG A 291 6.42 -16.28 -25.32
C ARG A 291 7.35 -17.49 -25.17
N TYR A 292 6.80 -18.70 -25.32
CA TYR A 292 7.54 -19.95 -25.18
C TYR A 292 7.96 -20.56 -26.53
N HIS A 293 7.44 -19.98 -27.61
CA HIS A 293 7.67 -20.40 -28.99
C HIS A 293 7.93 -19.19 -29.90
N PRO A 294 9.09 -18.53 -29.78
CA PRO A 294 9.39 -17.30 -30.52
C PRO A 294 9.23 -17.43 -32.05
N GLU A 295 9.42 -18.63 -32.59
CA GLU A 295 9.22 -18.97 -34.00
C GLU A 295 7.77 -18.79 -34.47
N LEU A 296 6.79 -18.76 -33.56
CA LEU A 296 5.37 -18.58 -33.86
C LEU A 296 4.92 -17.12 -33.86
N CYS A 297 5.82 -16.17 -33.56
CA CYS A 297 5.48 -14.74 -33.42
C CYS A 297 4.87 -14.14 -34.70
N GLU A 298 5.41 -14.45 -35.88
CA GLU A 298 4.87 -13.98 -37.16
C GLU A 298 3.48 -14.56 -37.46
N THR A 299 3.31 -15.86 -37.20
CA THR A 299 2.02 -16.55 -37.37
C THR A 299 0.95 -15.96 -36.47
N ALA A 300 1.28 -15.73 -35.19
CA ALA A 300 0.39 -15.08 -34.23
C ALA A 300 0.06 -13.63 -34.64
N GLY A 301 1.05 -12.89 -35.14
CA GLY A 301 0.87 -11.53 -35.65
C GLY A 301 -0.04 -11.48 -36.88
N ALA A 302 0.06 -12.45 -37.79
CA ALA A 302 -0.78 -12.54 -38.99
C ALA A 302 -2.26 -12.75 -38.63
N LEU A 303 -2.56 -13.66 -37.70
CA LEU A 303 -3.93 -13.94 -37.27
C LEU A 303 -4.61 -12.73 -36.62
N LEU A 304 -3.87 -11.98 -35.80
CA LEU A 304 -4.38 -10.74 -35.21
C LEU A 304 -4.71 -9.68 -36.28
N ARG A 305 -3.94 -9.62 -37.37
CA ARG A 305 -4.20 -8.72 -38.51
C ARG A 305 -5.35 -9.19 -39.40
N GLU A 306 -5.52 -10.49 -39.58
CA GLU A 306 -6.63 -11.07 -40.37
C GLU A 306 -8.00 -10.80 -39.72
N ASP A 307 -8.09 -10.91 -38.40
CA ASP A 307 -9.31 -10.54 -37.65
C ASP A 307 -9.64 -9.04 -37.78
N GLN A 308 -8.61 -8.19 -37.91
CA GLN A 308 -8.79 -6.76 -38.16
C GLN A 308 -9.47 -6.52 -39.52
N THR A 309 -9.06 -7.24 -40.58
CA THR A 309 -9.70 -7.13 -41.90
C THR A 309 -11.15 -7.61 -41.93
N ILE A 310 -11.50 -8.62 -41.13
CA ILE A 310 -12.88 -9.12 -41.00
C ILE A 310 -13.75 -8.14 -40.20
N SER A 311 -13.19 -7.52 -39.15
CA SER A 311 -13.89 -6.51 -38.34
C SER A 311 -14.11 -5.20 -39.11
N THR A 312 -13.17 -4.78 -39.97
CA THR A 312 -13.32 -3.58 -40.82
C THR A 312 -14.29 -3.77 -42.00
N ALA A 313 -14.57 -5.01 -42.42
CA ALA A 313 -15.53 -5.27 -43.50
C ALA A 313 -17.01 -5.05 -43.10
N LEU A 314 -17.28 -4.82 -41.81
CA LEU A 314 -18.62 -4.55 -41.26
C LEU A 314 -18.85 -3.06 -40.96
N GLU A 315 -17.86 -2.19 -41.18
CA GLU A 315 -17.97 -0.74 -40.99
C GLU A 315 -17.25 -0.01 -42.15
N ASP A 316 -18.02 0.58 -43.07
CA ASP A 316 -17.53 1.37 -44.22
C ASP A 316 -17.98 2.83 -44.08
N PRO A 317 -17.40 3.84 -44.78
CA PRO A 317 -16.01 4.28 -44.85
C PRO A 317 -15.84 5.74 -44.36
N ALA A 318 -14.67 6.10 -43.79
CA ALA A 318 -14.16 7.47 -43.90
C ALA A 318 -12.67 7.57 -43.50
N PHE A 319 -11.94 8.40 -44.24
CA PHE A 319 -10.54 8.84 -44.06
C PHE A 319 -9.45 7.94 -44.65
N ALA A 320 -9.30 8.06 -45.98
CA ALA A 320 -7.99 7.97 -46.60
C ALA A 320 -7.41 9.39 -46.67
N ASP A 321 -6.22 9.60 -46.11
CA ASP A 321 -5.38 10.72 -46.53
C ASP A 321 -3.89 10.35 -46.46
N GLU A 322 -3.17 10.94 -47.41
CA GLU A 322 -1.99 10.44 -48.09
C GLU A 322 -0.68 10.60 -47.27
N ARG A 323 0.21 9.61 -47.35
CA ARG A 323 1.64 9.79 -47.03
C ARG A 323 2.40 10.11 -48.32
N PRO A 324 3.24 11.16 -48.38
CA PRO A 324 4.28 11.23 -49.38
C PRO A 324 5.52 10.47 -48.89
N GLY A 325 5.97 9.51 -49.70
CA GLY A 325 7.30 8.92 -49.57
C GLY A 325 8.36 9.78 -50.26
N ALA A 326 9.59 9.78 -49.72
CA ALA A 326 10.81 9.98 -50.50
C ALA A 326 12.06 9.54 -49.71
N SER A 327 12.67 8.46 -50.19
CA SER A 327 14.10 8.25 -50.46
C SER A 327 15.19 8.84 -49.55
N SER A 328 15.98 7.91 -49.00
CA SER A 328 17.44 7.84 -48.92
C SER A 328 18.29 9.01 -49.48
N SER A 329 19.29 9.43 -48.68
CA SER A 329 20.72 9.36 -49.02
C SER A 329 21.56 10.02 -47.92
N GLY A 330 22.66 9.37 -47.55
CA GLY A 330 23.49 9.78 -46.42
C GLY A 330 24.50 10.88 -46.73
N ARG A 331 25.14 11.40 -45.68
CA ARG A 331 26.59 11.60 -45.60
C ARG A 331 27.02 12.00 -44.19
N SER A 332 28.16 11.42 -43.82
CA SER A 332 29.01 11.69 -42.67
C SER A 332 29.31 13.16 -42.44
N ASN A 333 29.46 13.57 -41.16
CA ASN A 333 30.69 14.22 -40.75
C ASN A 333 30.91 14.15 -39.23
N SER A 334 32.01 13.48 -38.88
CA SER A 334 32.73 13.58 -37.62
C SER A 334 33.10 15.02 -37.30
N ARG A 335 33.01 15.41 -36.03
CA ARG A 335 33.90 16.40 -35.41
C ARG A 335 33.94 16.17 -33.90
N SER A 336 34.93 15.40 -33.48
CA SER A 336 35.48 15.46 -32.12
C SER A 336 36.11 16.84 -31.91
N ARG A 337 35.75 17.50 -30.82
CA ARG A 337 36.50 18.64 -30.28
C ARG A 337 36.76 18.37 -28.81
N SER A 338 38.00 17.98 -28.55
CA SER A 338 38.68 18.14 -27.28
C SER A 338 38.73 19.63 -26.93
N ALA A 339 38.19 19.99 -25.77
CA ALA A 339 38.46 21.27 -25.13
C ALA A 339 39.17 20.97 -23.81
N SER A 340 40.37 21.54 -23.71
CA SER A 340 41.33 21.48 -22.63
C SER A 340 40.78 22.09 -21.35
N ASP A 341 40.88 21.34 -20.25
CA ASP A 341 40.84 21.87 -18.89
C ASP A 341 41.92 22.94 -18.73
N SER A 342 41.48 24.15 -18.38
CA SER A 342 42.33 25.15 -17.74
C SER A 342 41.91 25.22 -16.27
N ASP A 343 42.75 24.61 -15.44
CA ASP A 343 42.89 24.85 -14.01
C ASP A 343 42.67 26.32 -13.67
N LEU A 344 41.80 26.59 -12.68
CA LEU A 344 41.90 27.65 -11.67
C LEU A 344 40.68 27.60 -10.74
N SER A 345 40.72 26.74 -9.71
CA SER A 345 40.34 27.14 -8.33
C SER A 345 40.72 26.03 -7.35
N ASP A 346 41.96 26.13 -6.86
CA ASP A 346 42.46 25.42 -5.69
C ASP A 346 41.79 25.98 -4.43
N ALA A 347 40.80 25.24 -3.92
CA ALA A 347 40.33 25.34 -2.55
C ALA A 347 39.86 23.95 -2.09
N SER A 348 40.64 23.35 -1.20
CA SER A 348 40.37 22.08 -0.49
C SER A 348 38.88 21.80 -0.21
N PRO A 349 38.26 20.78 -0.84
CA PRO A 349 36.86 20.44 -0.59
C PRO A 349 36.64 19.54 0.64
N THR A 350 37.69 19.06 1.29
CA THR A 350 37.59 17.88 2.18
C THR A 350 37.08 18.18 3.59
N PHE A 351 37.34 19.38 4.13
CA PHE A 351 36.90 19.71 5.50
C PHE A 351 35.38 19.97 5.57
N TRP A 352 34.83 20.72 4.60
CA TRP A 352 33.42 21.12 4.63
C TRP A 352 32.45 20.03 4.15
N SER A 353 32.91 19.10 3.29
CA SER A 353 32.05 18.05 2.75
C SER A 353 31.53 17.08 3.83
N GLU A 354 32.33 16.82 4.86
CA GLU A 354 31.97 15.89 5.95
C GLU A 354 30.87 16.47 6.87
N TYR A 355 30.89 17.78 7.12
CA TYR A 355 29.87 18.47 7.92
C TYR A 355 28.61 18.87 7.13
N SER A 356 28.71 19.05 5.81
CA SER A 356 27.56 19.36 4.94
C SER A 356 26.51 18.24 4.87
N ARG A 357 26.86 17.02 5.31
CA ARG A 357 25.98 15.85 5.41
C ARG A 357 25.71 15.43 6.86
N SER A 358 25.95 16.33 7.81
CA SER A 358 25.71 16.03 9.22
C SER A 358 24.22 15.78 9.48
N SER A 359 23.92 14.73 10.25
CA SER A 359 22.57 14.45 10.76
C SER A 359 22.02 15.59 11.61
N HIS A 360 22.87 16.46 12.17
CA HIS A 360 22.43 17.67 12.89
C HIS A 360 21.79 18.70 11.96
N LEU A 361 22.26 18.78 10.71
CA LEU A 361 21.73 19.73 9.72
C LEU A 361 20.52 19.15 8.98
N LEU A 362 20.61 17.89 8.58
CA LEU A 362 19.62 17.23 7.73
C LEU A 362 18.56 16.46 8.51
N GLY A 363 18.72 16.21 9.81
CA GLY A 363 17.77 15.47 10.63
C GLY A 363 16.31 15.95 10.51
N PRO A 364 16.03 17.27 10.61
CA PRO A 364 14.68 17.80 10.36
C PRO A 364 14.15 17.51 8.95
N ALA A 365 15.01 17.68 7.93
CA ALA A 365 14.68 17.42 6.53
C ALA A 365 14.43 15.93 6.25
N GLU A 366 15.23 15.04 6.84
CA GLU A 366 15.08 13.59 6.75
C GLU A 366 13.79 13.13 7.43
N TYR A 367 13.47 13.71 8.60
CA TYR A 367 12.23 13.43 9.30
C TYR A 367 11.01 13.75 8.45
N ILE A 368 10.88 14.99 7.95
CA ILE A 368 9.71 15.37 7.14
C ILE A 368 9.62 14.58 5.83
N SER A 369 10.77 14.20 5.26
CA SER A 369 10.83 13.33 4.07
C SER A 369 10.37 11.90 4.34
N SER A 370 10.57 11.40 5.57
CA SER A 370 10.15 10.06 5.97
C SER A 370 8.62 9.93 6.13
N LEU A 371 7.91 11.05 6.29
CA LEU A 371 6.47 11.05 6.46
C LEU A 371 5.74 10.67 5.15
N PRO A 372 4.64 9.91 5.19
CA PRO A 372 3.93 9.47 3.98
C PRO A 372 3.49 10.64 3.10
N SER A 373 4.01 10.72 1.86
CA SER A 373 3.65 11.77 0.90
C SER A 373 2.72 11.21 -0.20
N LYS A 374 1.88 12.06 -0.80
CA LYS A 374 0.96 11.67 -1.88
C LYS A 374 1.63 11.65 -3.28
N GLY A 375 2.91 11.99 -3.39
CA GLY A 375 3.69 11.93 -4.64
C GLY A 375 3.19 12.82 -5.79
N VAL A 376 2.40 13.86 -5.49
CA VAL A 376 1.71 14.67 -6.51
C VAL A 376 2.68 15.47 -7.38
N ARG A 377 3.75 16.02 -6.79
CA ARG A 377 4.69 16.91 -7.51
C ARG A 377 5.58 16.10 -8.45
N GLU A 378 5.99 14.92 -8.02
CA GLU A 378 6.75 13.97 -8.82
C GLU A 378 5.90 13.49 -10.00
N ALA A 379 4.64 13.12 -9.77
CA ALA A 379 3.71 12.76 -10.83
C ALA A 379 3.45 13.94 -11.78
N PHE A 380 3.42 15.18 -11.27
CA PHE A 380 3.28 16.38 -12.09
C PHE A 380 4.50 16.62 -12.99
N ILE A 381 5.73 16.51 -12.45
CA ILE A 381 6.97 16.62 -13.23
C ILE A 381 7.02 15.54 -14.31
N GLU A 382 6.73 14.29 -13.96
CA GLU A 382 6.70 13.19 -14.94
C GLU A 382 5.64 13.42 -16.01
N GLY A 383 4.45 13.90 -15.61
CA GLY A 383 3.37 14.25 -16.52
C GLY A 383 3.75 15.38 -17.48
N LEU A 384 4.37 16.46 -16.99
CA LEU A 384 4.86 17.54 -17.85
C LEU A 384 5.93 17.04 -18.83
N ASN A 385 6.75 16.07 -18.42
CA ASN A 385 7.82 15.57 -19.26
C ASN A 385 7.33 14.80 -20.50
N VAL A 386 6.07 14.36 -20.53
CA VAL A 386 5.44 13.84 -21.75
C VAL A 386 5.45 14.89 -22.88
N TRP A 387 5.27 16.17 -22.54
CA TRP A 387 5.27 17.26 -23.53
C TRP A 387 6.65 17.87 -23.75
N LEU A 388 7.48 17.92 -22.70
CA LEU A 388 8.76 18.63 -22.70
C LEU A 388 9.97 17.74 -23.06
N VAL A 389 9.84 16.41 -22.91
CA VAL A 389 10.79 15.39 -23.40
C VAL A 389 12.23 15.64 -22.93
N LEU A 390 12.39 15.97 -21.64
CA LEU A 390 13.69 16.10 -20.99
C LEU A 390 14.35 14.72 -20.78
N PRO A 391 15.70 14.64 -20.80
CA PRO A 391 16.43 13.45 -20.37
C PRO A 391 16.14 13.07 -18.91
N ASP A 392 16.12 11.78 -18.60
CA ASP A 392 15.80 11.26 -17.25
C ASP A 392 16.69 11.84 -16.15
N GLN A 393 17.97 12.10 -16.45
CA GLN A 393 18.87 12.77 -15.51
C GLN A 393 18.34 14.14 -15.08
N ARG A 394 17.93 14.98 -16.04
CA ARG A 394 17.37 16.32 -15.77
C ARG A 394 16.04 16.23 -15.02
N VAL A 395 15.21 15.26 -15.36
CA VAL A 395 13.94 14.99 -14.64
C VAL A 395 14.20 14.64 -13.18
N ASN A 396 15.20 13.81 -12.88
CA ASN A 396 15.55 13.42 -11.52
C ASN A 396 16.16 14.58 -10.73
N GLU A 397 16.99 15.41 -11.36
CA GLU A 397 17.49 16.67 -10.78
C GLU A 397 16.32 17.59 -10.38
N LEU A 398 15.33 17.77 -11.27
CA LEU A 398 14.14 18.58 -11.00
C LEU A 398 13.23 17.99 -9.90
N LYS A 399 13.08 16.65 -9.84
CA LYS A 399 12.37 15.99 -8.72
C LYS A 399 13.07 16.25 -7.40
N SER A 400 14.41 16.20 -7.37
CA SER A 400 15.19 16.51 -6.16
C SER A 400 14.99 17.97 -5.73
N ILE A 401 15.02 18.92 -6.67
CA ILE A 401 14.73 20.34 -6.40
C ILE A 401 13.31 20.51 -5.83
N ALA A 402 12.31 19.89 -6.46
CA ALA A 402 10.92 19.95 -6.01
C ALA A 402 10.74 19.42 -4.58
N GLN A 403 11.41 18.31 -4.26
CA GLN A 403 11.35 17.68 -2.94
C GLN A 403 12.02 18.55 -1.87
N SER A 404 13.22 19.09 -2.13
CA SER A 404 13.91 20.01 -1.22
C SER A 404 13.05 21.23 -0.91
N LEU A 405 12.50 21.89 -1.94
CA LEU A 405 11.70 23.10 -1.77
C LEU A 405 10.37 22.83 -1.07
N HIS A 406 9.71 21.71 -1.39
CA HIS A 406 8.47 21.34 -0.72
C HIS A 406 8.68 21.05 0.77
N ASN A 407 9.74 20.32 1.11
CA ASN A 407 10.07 20.03 2.51
C ASN A 407 10.44 21.30 3.27
N ALA A 408 11.26 22.17 2.68
CA ALA A 408 11.62 23.46 3.25
C ALA A 408 10.38 24.30 3.55
N SER A 409 9.48 24.43 2.56
CA SER A 409 8.26 25.22 2.74
C SER A 409 7.36 24.66 3.83
N LEU A 410 7.17 23.33 3.90
CA LEU A 410 6.33 22.72 4.95
C LEU A 410 6.90 22.92 6.35
N MET A 411 8.22 22.81 6.51
CA MET A 411 8.88 23.01 7.80
C MET A 411 8.73 24.45 8.31
N LEU A 412 8.83 25.43 7.41
CA LEU A 412 8.62 26.84 7.75
C LEU A 412 7.15 27.13 8.03
N ASP A 413 6.24 26.69 7.15
CA ASP A 413 4.79 26.87 7.27
C ASP A 413 4.28 26.25 8.59
N ASP A 414 4.72 25.04 8.98
CA ASP A 414 4.38 24.41 10.27
C ASP A 414 4.76 25.28 11.48
N ILE A 415 5.88 26.02 11.40
CA ILE A 415 6.32 26.90 12.50
C ILE A 415 5.53 28.21 12.49
N GLU A 416 5.37 28.80 11.31
CA GLU A 416 4.67 30.07 11.12
C GLU A 416 3.19 29.96 11.51
N ASP A 417 2.57 28.83 11.20
CA ASP A 417 1.18 28.51 11.52
C ASP A 417 1.02 27.90 12.95
N HIS A 418 2.12 27.57 13.63
CA HIS A 418 2.13 26.91 14.94
C HIS A 418 1.43 25.53 14.94
N SER A 419 1.48 24.84 13.80
CA SER A 419 0.82 23.55 13.58
C SER A 419 1.49 22.44 14.41
N PRO A 420 0.78 21.75 15.34
CA PRO A 420 1.37 20.71 16.17
C PRO A 420 1.57 19.39 15.41
N LEU A 421 0.86 19.18 14.31
CA LEU A 421 0.80 17.91 13.57
C LEU A 421 1.06 18.10 12.08
N ARG A 422 1.76 17.13 11.49
CA ARG A 422 1.93 16.98 10.05
C ARG A 422 1.71 15.53 9.66
N ARG A 423 0.72 15.27 8.79
CA ARG A 423 0.39 13.93 8.27
C ARG A 423 0.10 12.91 9.39
N GLY A 424 -0.56 13.37 10.47
CA GLY A 424 -0.91 12.57 11.64
C GLY A 424 0.26 12.28 12.59
N ARG A 425 1.43 12.90 12.36
CA ARG A 425 2.63 12.80 13.20
C ARG A 425 2.99 14.17 13.78
N PRO A 426 3.82 14.23 14.84
CA PRO A 426 4.29 15.51 15.35
C PRO A 426 4.95 16.36 14.24
N ALA A 427 4.65 17.66 14.18
CA ALA A 427 5.31 18.55 13.21
C ALA A 427 6.82 18.63 13.51
N THR A 428 7.64 18.90 12.49
CA THR A 428 9.11 18.79 12.61
C THR A 428 9.68 19.62 13.76
N HIS A 429 9.19 20.84 13.95
CA HIS A 429 9.65 21.75 15.01
C HIS A 429 9.28 21.28 16.42
N THR A 430 8.25 20.44 16.57
CA THR A 430 7.87 19.85 17.87
C THR A 430 8.87 18.78 18.33
N ILE A 431 9.68 18.24 17.40
CA ILE A 431 10.71 17.24 17.68
C ILE A 431 12.08 17.89 17.83
N PHE A 432 12.46 18.75 16.87
CA PHE A 432 13.81 19.31 16.77
C PHE A 432 13.94 20.73 17.34
N GLY A 433 12.85 21.34 17.77
CA GLY A 433 12.79 22.77 18.10
C GLY A 433 12.63 23.63 16.85
N ALA A 434 12.13 24.85 17.04
CA ALA A 434 11.92 25.80 15.96
C ALA A 434 13.25 26.22 15.32
N GLU A 435 14.29 26.40 16.13
CA GLU A 435 15.60 26.92 15.72
C GLU A 435 16.29 25.99 14.73
N GLN A 436 16.36 24.69 15.05
CA GLN A 436 16.98 23.69 14.16
C GLN A 436 16.15 23.50 12.89
N THR A 437 14.82 23.52 13.01
CA THR A 437 13.91 23.34 11.89
C THR A 437 14.02 24.50 10.90
N ILE A 438 14.04 25.75 11.38
CA ILE A 438 14.28 26.95 10.55
C ILE A 438 15.64 26.87 9.86
N ASN A 439 16.70 26.51 10.59
CA ASN A 439 18.04 26.41 10.03
C ASN A 439 18.11 25.35 8.92
N SER A 440 17.54 24.16 9.15
CA SER A 440 17.49 23.08 8.16
C SER A 440 16.67 23.46 6.93
N ALA A 441 15.50 24.09 7.13
CA ALA A 441 14.67 24.55 6.03
C ALA A 441 15.37 25.60 5.16
N ASN A 442 16.00 26.60 5.76
CA ASN A 442 16.77 27.62 5.04
C ASN A 442 17.96 27.01 4.29
N TYR A 443 18.66 26.04 4.90
CA TYR A 443 19.69 25.29 4.22
C TYR A 443 19.17 24.57 2.96
N LEU A 444 18.01 23.90 3.04
CA LEU A 444 17.40 23.25 1.88
C LEU A 444 17.05 24.23 0.75
N LEU A 445 16.65 25.47 1.07
CA LEU A 445 16.42 26.50 0.05
C LEU A 445 17.72 26.81 -0.70
N ILE A 446 18.83 27.02 0.02
CA ILE A 446 20.15 27.29 -0.58
C ILE A 446 20.68 26.07 -1.35
N ASP A 447 20.51 24.86 -0.83
CA ASP A 447 20.86 23.61 -1.52
C ASP A 447 20.06 23.44 -2.81
N ALA A 448 18.75 23.73 -2.80
CA ALA A 448 17.93 23.74 -4.00
C ALA A 448 18.43 24.76 -5.04
N MET A 449 18.84 25.96 -4.60
CA MET A 449 19.45 26.96 -5.50
C MET A 449 20.75 26.45 -6.13
N GLN A 450 21.60 25.74 -5.37
CA GLN A 450 22.81 25.11 -5.92
C GLN A 450 22.48 24.03 -6.96
N LYS A 451 21.45 23.22 -6.69
CA LYS A 451 20.95 22.21 -7.64
C LYS A 451 20.38 22.85 -8.91
N VAL A 452 19.65 23.96 -8.79
CA VAL A 452 19.16 24.72 -9.95
C VAL A 452 20.32 25.25 -10.79
N ARG A 453 21.38 25.79 -10.15
CA ARG A 453 22.59 26.23 -10.84
C ARG A 453 23.27 25.09 -11.62
N ALA A 454 23.19 23.86 -11.12
CA ALA A 454 23.73 22.67 -11.79
C ALA A 454 22.93 22.23 -13.04
N LEU A 455 21.77 22.86 -13.32
CA LEU A 455 21.05 22.68 -14.58
C LEU A 455 21.79 23.27 -15.80
N ASP A 456 22.85 24.04 -15.56
CA ASP A 456 23.76 24.61 -16.58
C ASP A 456 23.07 25.57 -17.57
N ASP A 457 22.06 26.30 -17.08
CA ASP A 457 21.42 27.42 -17.77
C ASP A 457 21.25 28.59 -16.78
N PRO A 458 21.84 29.78 -17.02
CA PRO A 458 21.73 30.91 -16.10
C PRO A 458 20.29 31.41 -15.90
N VAL A 459 19.42 31.27 -16.90
CA VAL A 459 18.00 31.68 -16.82
C VAL A 459 17.25 30.85 -15.77
N CYS A 460 17.67 29.61 -15.53
CA CYS A 460 17.08 28.79 -14.48
C CYS A 460 17.26 29.40 -13.08
N LEU A 461 18.40 30.06 -12.84
CA LEU A 461 18.63 30.76 -11.56
C LEU A 461 17.74 31.99 -11.43
N ASP A 462 17.55 32.75 -12.51
CA ASP A 462 16.63 33.90 -12.52
C ASP A 462 15.19 33.46 -12.25
N ILE A 463 14.73 32.38 -12.90
CA ILE A 463 13.42 31.77 -12.66
C ILE A 463 13.28 31.37 -11.19
N TYR A 464 14.29 30.71 -10.63
CA TYR A 464 14.28 30.30 -9.22
C TYR A 464 14.18 31.51 -8.28
N LEU A 465 15.00 32.53 -8.48
CA LEU A 465 15.01 33.73 -7.63
C LEU A 465 13.66 34.47 -7.71
N GLU A 466 13.08 34.60 -8.90
CA GLU A 466 11.78 35.23 -9.09
C GLU A 466 10.65 34.47 -8.38
N GLU A 467 10.58 33.15 -8.54
CA GLU A 467 9.51 32.36 -7.92
C GLU A 467 9.68 32.21 -6.41
N MET A 468 10.91 32.14 -5.90
CA MET A 468 11.18 32.20 -4.46
C MET A 468 10.79 33.55 -3.87
N HIS A 469 11.13 34.65 -4.54
CA HIS A 469 10.69 35.99 -4.15
C HIS A 469 9.16 36.07 -4.09
N ASN A 470 8.47 35.61 -5.14
CA ASN A 470 7.01 35.58 -5.19
C ASN A 470 6.41 34.74 -4.06
N LEU A 471 7.00 33.59 -3.73
CA LEU A 471 6.56 32.74 -2.62
C LEU A 471 6.59 33.50 -1.29
N PHE A 472 7.69 34.19 -0.97
CA PHE A 472 7.79 34.99 0.25
C PHE A 472 6.83 36.19 0.26
N VAL A 473 6.61 36.83 -0.90
CA VAL A 473 5.59 37.90 -1.02
C VAL A 473 4.20 37.34 -0.72
N GLY A 474 3.84 36.19 -1.30
CA GLY A 474 2.58 35.50 -1.00
C GLY A 474 2.43 35.16 0.48
N GLN A 475 3.45 34.53 1.08
CA GLN A 475 3.47 34.19 2.50
C GLN A 475 3.29 35.43 3.39
N SER A 476 3.89 36.56 3.01
CA SER A 476 3.79 37.79 3.79
C SER A 476 2.35 38.30 3.93
N PHE A 477 1.52 38.15 2.89
CA PHE A 477 0.11 38.53 2.94
C PHE A 477 -0.70 37.59 3.83
N ASP A 478 -0.49 36.27 3.70
CA ASP A 478 -1.14 35.25 4.53
C ASP A 478 -0.90 35.52 6.02
N LEU A 479 0.37 35.70 6.40
CA LEU A 479 0.77 36.02 7.78
C LEU A 479 0.25 37.39 8.24
N TYR A 480 0.31 38.41 7.37
CA TYR A 480 -0.17 39.75 7.71
C TYR A 480 -1.67 39.75 8.02
N TRP A 481 -2.50 39.16 7.14
CA TRP A 481 -3.94 39.10 7.35
C TRP A 481 -4.28 38.33 8.62
N THR A 482 -3.69 37.16 8.80
CA THR A 482 -3.87 36.33 10.00
C THR A 482 -3.51 37.11 11.26
N ARG A 483 -2.33 37.78 11.28
CA ARG A 483 -1.87 38.57 12.43
C ARG A 483 -2.74 39.79 12.73
N GLN A 484 -3.12 40.56 11.71
CA GLN A 484 -3.92 41.78 11.87
C GLN A 484 -5.41 41.51 12.05
N GLY A 485 -5.89 40.32 11.67
CA GLY A 485 -7.32 39.99 11.65
C GLY A 485 -8.10 40.76 10.60
N GLN A 486 -7.41 41.17 9.53
CA GLN A 486 -8.03 41.81 8.38
C GLN A 486 -8.36 40.74 7.35
N CYS A 487 -9.65 40.45 7.19
CA CYS A 487 -10.11 39.54 6.14
C CYS A 487 -9.80 40.12 4.76
N PRO A 488 -9.11 39.39 3.87
CA PRO A 488 -8.92 39.80 2.49
C PRO A 488 -10.22 39.68 1.68
N SER A 489 -10.25 40.34 0.52
CA SER A 489 -11.21 40.04 -0.54
C SER A 489 -10.89 38.69 -1.22
N GLU A 490 -11.84 38.13 -1.97
CA GLU A 490 -11.61 36.91 -2.74
C GLU A 490 -10.46 37.09 -3.75
N ASP A 491 -10.41 38.24 -4.44
CA ASP A 491 -9.37 38.53 -5.44
C ASP A 491 -7.98 38.64 -4.81
N GLU A 492 -7.87 39.28 -3.65
CA GLU A 492 -6.62 39.36 -2.89
C GLU A 492 -6.17 37.96 -2.43
N TYR A 493 -7.09 37.15 -1.91
CA TYR A 493 -6.79 35.77 -1.55
C TYR A 493 -6.27 34.98 -2.76
N LEU A 494 -6.96 35.02 -3.91
CA LEU A 494 -6.52 34.31 -5.11
C LEU A 494 -5.16 34.81 -5.62
N ALA A 495 -4.89 36.12 -5.53
CA ALA A 495 -3.58 36.67 -5.86
C ALA A 495 -2.48 36.13 -4.92
N MET A 496 -2.74 36.06 -3.61
CA MET A 496 -1.84 35.44 -2.64
C MET A 496 -1.57 33.96 -2.99
N VAL A 497 -2.61 33.18 -3.32
CA VAL A 497 -2.47 31.76 -3.70
C VAL A 497 -1.63 31.57 -4.97
N ARG A 498 -1.72 32.50 -5.93
CA ARG A 498 -0.88 32.48 -7.15
C ARG A 498 0.59 32.76 -6.86
N LEU A 499 0.88 33.53 -5.81
CA LEU A 499 2.24 33.86 -5.37
C LEU A 499 2.85 32.75 -4.51
N LYS A 500 2.06 32.15 -3.60
CA LYS A 500 2.48 31.08 -2.66
C LYS A 500 2.38 29.69 -3.30
N THR A 501 1.19 29.10 -3.31
CA THR A 501 0.98 27.67 -3.62
C THR A 501 1.17 27.35 -5.11
N SER A 502 0.75 28.26 -5.99
CA SER A 502 0.97 28.11 -7.44
C SER A 502 2.43 28.32 -7.83
N GLY A 503 3.18 29.09 -7.03
CA GLY A 503 4.57 29.45 -7.30
C GLY A 503 5.48 28.23 -7.49
N LEU A 504 5.32 27.18 -6.67
CA LEU A 504 6.13 25.97 -6.82
C LEU A 504 5.79 25.16 -8.09
N PHE A 505 4.51 25.06 -8.46
CA PHE A 505 4.12 24.41 -9.73
C PHE A 505 4.64 25.20 -10.93
N ARG A 506 4.54 26.53 -10.88
CA ARG A 506 5.02 27.44 -11.92
C ARG A 506 6.55 27.41 -12.03
N LEU A 507 7.28 27.40 -10.92
CA LEU A 507 8.74 27.23 -10.87
C LEU A 507 9.16 25.97 -11.61
N LEU A 508 8.61 24.81 -11.24
CA LEU A 508 8.95 23.54 -11.87
C LEU A 508 8.63 23.54 -13.37
N THR A 509 7.48 24.11 -13.73
CA THR A 509 7.05 24.25 -15.13
C THR A 509 8.03 25.11 -15.94
N ARG A 510 8.41 26.28 -15.41
CA ARG A 510 9.32 27.24 -16.05
C ARG A 510 10.72 26.66 -16.19
N LEU A 511 11.24 26.03 -15.12
CA LEU A 511 12.53 25.34 -15.18
C LEU A 511 12.51 24.26 -16.26
N MET A 512 11.52 23.36 -16.23
CA MET A 512 11.40 22.29 -17.22
C MET A 512 11.30 22.80 -18.65
N ALA A 513 10.50 23.85 -18.88
CA ALA A 513 10.33 24.45 -20.20
C ALA A 513 11.63 25.13 -20.69
N GLN A 514 12.36 25.78 -19.79
CA GLN A 514 13.62 26.45 -20.10
C GLN A 514 14.68 25.47 -20.59
N ILE A 515 14.85 24.33 -19.91
CA ILE A 515 15.84 23.32 -20.27
C ILE A 515 15.32 22.27 -21.27
N ALA A 516 14.09 22.44 -21.79
CA ALA A 516 13.51 21.52 -22.75
C ALA A 516 14.28 21.56 -24.08
N PRO A 517 14.65 20.40 -24.65
CA PRO A 517 15.36 20.35 -25.93
C PRO A 517 14.52 20.88 -27.10
N VAL A 518 13.19 20.91 -26.95
CA VAL A 518 12.25 21.41 -27.95
C VAL A 518 11.26 22.37 -27.29
N GLN A 519 11.39 23.66 -27.57
CA GLN A 519 10.42 24.67 -27.14
C GLN A 519 9.21 24.66 -28.07
N ARG A 520 8.09 24.09 -27.60
CA ARG A 520 6.84 23.92 -28.37
C ARG A 520 5.89 25.13 -28.27
N GLY A 521 6.34 26.27 -27.76
CA GLY A 521 5.48 27.44 -27.52
C GLY A 521 4.34 27.16 -26.53
N LEU A 522 4.55 26.19 -25.63
CA LEU A 522 3.54 25.76 -24.65
C LEU A 522 3.60 26.57 -23.35
N ASP A 523 4.63 27.39 -23.15
CA ASP A 523 4.98 28.01 -21.86
C ASP A 523 3.80 28.68 -21.20
N ARG A 524 3.10 29.57 -21.91
CA ARG A 524 1.91 30.26 -21.39
C ARG A 524 0.78 29.30 -21.02
N ARG A 525 0.58 28.23 -21.79
CA ARG A 525 -0.48 27.24 -21.53
C ARG A 525 -0.14 26.39 -20.31
N LEU A 526 1.14 26.00 -20.19
CA LEU A 526 1.63 25.24 -19.03
C LEU A 526 1.59 26.09 -17.76
N SER A 527 1.98 27.37 -17.82
CA SER A 527 1.87 28.30 -16.69
C SER A 527 0.41 28.47 -16.25
N ASN A 528 -0.53 28.66 -17.18
CA ASN A 528 -1.95 28.77 -16.85
C ASN A 528 -2.51 27.49 -16.20
N LEU A 529 -2.06 26.31 -16.65
CA LEU A 529 -2.40 25.03 -16.05
C LEU A 529 -1.85 24.95 -14.62
N SER A 530 -0.60 25.33 -14.42
CA SER A 530 0.07 25.35 -13.11
C SER A 530 -0.60 26.29 -12.11
N ASP A 531 -1.00 27.48 -12.54
CA ASP A 531 -1.74 28.42 -11.70
C ASP A 531 -3.13 27.88 -11.33
N SER A 532 -3.85 27.30 -12.30
CA SER A 532 -5.16 26.69 -12.04
C SER A 532 -5.06 25.50 -11.08
N LEU A 533 -4.00 24.70 -11.19
CA LEU A 533 -3.71 23.62 -10.26
C LEU A 533 -3.41 24.18 -8.87
N GLY A 534 -2.52 25.18 -8.75
CA GLY A 534 -2.19 25.79 -7.47
C GLY A 534 -3.42 26.36 -6.74
N GLU A 535 -4.29 27.08 -7.47
CA GLU A 535 -5.59 27.56 -6.97
C GLU A 535 -6.46 26.41 -6.46
N PHE A 536 -6.63 25.36 -7.27
CA PHE A 536 -7.43 24.19 -6.88
C PHE A 536 -6.85 23.48 -5.65
N PHE A 537 -5.53 23.31 -5.59
CA PHE A 537 -4.86 22.64 -4.47
C PHE A 537 -5.04 23.40 -3.15
N GLN A 538 -4.90 24.73 -3.16
CA GLN A 538 -5.07 25.54 -1.97
C GLN A 538 -6.52 25.55 -1.50
N ILE A 539 -7.48 25.89 -2.37
CA ILE A 539 -8.90 25.96 -2.00
C ILE A 539 -9.41 24.60 -1.51
N ARG A 540 -8.90 23.51 -2.08
CA ARG A 540 -9.21 22.16 -1.60
C ARG A 540 -8.59 21.86 -0.24
N ASP A 541 -7.39 22.35 0.07
CA ASP A 541 -6.77 22.18 1.40
C ASP A 541 -7.59 22.90 2.47
N ASP A 542 -7.92 24.18 2.22
CA ASP A 542 -8.81 25.01 3.03
C ASP A 542 -10.18 24.32 3.27
N TYR A 543 -10.79 23.78 2.22
CA TYR A 543 -12.07 23.07 2.34
C TYR A 543 -11.94 21.79 3.16
N LYS A 544 -10.86 21.02 2.94
CA LYS A 544 -10.62 19.75 3.64
C LYS A 544 -10.28 19.95 5.11
N ASN A 545 -9.57 21.00 5.48
CA ASN A 545 -9.24 21.31 6.88
C ASN A 545 -10.52 21.44 7.74
N LEU A 546 -11.58 21.98 7.16
CA LEU A 546 -12.89 22.16 7.82
C LEU A 546 -13.78 20.91 7.81
N SER A 547 -13.28 19.79 7.26
CA SER A 547 -14.00 18.52 7.18
C SER A 547 -13.47 17.51 8.19
N SER A 548 -14.34 16.60 8.65
CA SER A 548 -13.96 15.54 9.60
C SER A 548 -12.95 14.53 9.07
N GLU A 549 -12.71 14.49 7.75
CA GLU A 549 -11.76 13.58 7.08
C GLU A 549 -10.30 13.90 7.45
N TYR A 550 -9.97 15.15 7.78
CA TYR A 550 -8.60 15.61 8.06
C TYR A 550 -8.27 15.75 9.55
N THR A 551 -9.26 15.56 10.43
CA THR A 551 -9.08 15.63 11.88
C THR A 551 -7.93 14.78 12.38
N GLY A 552 -7.74 13.58 11.83
CA GLY A 552 -6.65 12.68 12.22
C GLY A 552 -5.27 13.04 11.66
N GLN A 553 -5.17 13.94 10.68
CA GLN A 553 -3.89 14.32 10.05
C GLN A 553 -3.32 15.65 10.55
N LYS A 554 -4.21 16.60 10.88
CA LYS A 554 -3.90 17.99 11.20
C LYS A 554 -4.56 18.46 12.52
N GLY A 555 -5.59 17.76 13.00
CA GLY A 555 -6.45 18.23 14.09
C GLY A 555 -7.81 18.69 13.56
N PHE A 556 -8.81 18.78 14.46
CA PHE A 556 -10.17 19.18 14.07
C PHE A 556 -10.21 20.68 13.77
N CYS A 557 -10.44 21.04 12.49
CA CYS A 557 -10.49 22.43 12.01
C CYS A 557 -9.30 23.28 12.46
N GLU A 558 -8.08 22.77 12.27
CA GLU A 558 -6.82 23.43 12.65
C GLU A 558 -6.71 24.86 12.07
N ASP A 559 -7.16 25.11 10.85
CA ASP A 559 -7.11 26.46 10.22
C ASP A 559 -7.84 27.51 11.09
N LEU A 560 -8.82 27.10 11.90
CA LEU A 560 -9.53 27.98 12.83
C LEU A 560 -8.70 28.31 14.09
N ASP A 561 -7.82 27.41 14.52
CA ASP A 561 -6.86 27.69 15.60
C ASP A 561 -5.77 28.64 15.11
N GLU A 562 -5.31 28.43 13.88
CA GLU A 562 -4.34 29.29 13.18
C GLU A 562 -4.90 30.68 12.87
N CYS A 563 -6.22 30.88 13.00
CA CYS A 563 -6.94 32.09 12.59
C CYS A 563 -6.78 32.43 11.10
N LYS A 564 -6.56 31.40 10.27
CA LYS A 564 -6.29 31.55 8.84
C LYS A 564 -7.56 31.94 8.11
N PHE A 565 -7.44 32.87 7.17
CA PHE A 565 -8.56 33.27 6.32
C PHE A 565 -8.73 32.29 5.16
N SER A 566 -9.33 31.14 5.45
CA SER A 566 -9.64 30.13 4.44
C SER A 566 -10.70 30.64 3.44
N PHE A 567 -10.67 30.14 2.21
CA PHE A 567 -11.63 30.51 1.16
C PHE A 567 -13.12 30.49 1.60
N PRO A 568 -13.64 29.43 2.27
CA PRO A 568 -15.02 29.42 2.77
C PRO A 568 -15.27 30.46 3.88
N LEU A 569 -14.27 30.77 4.71
CA LEU A 569 -14.38 31.76 5.77
C LEU A 569 -14.47 33.18 5.21
N ILE A 570 -13.65 33.49 4.20
CA ILE A 570 -13.69 34.76 3.47
C ILE A 570 -15.09 34.98 2.88
N HIS A 571 -15.63 33.96 2.21
CA HIS A 571 -17.00 34.02 1.68
C HIS A 571 -18.05 34.28 2.77
N ALA A 572 -17.95 33.60 3.92
CA ALA A 572 -18.90 33.78 5.02
C ALA A 572 -18.84 35.21 5.59
N LEU A 573 -17.64 35.74 5.81
CA LEU A 573 -17.43 37.08 6.35
C LEU A 573 -17.93 38.18 5.39
N ASN A 574 -17.78 37.97 4.08
CA ASN A 574 -18.29 38.88 3.06
C ASN A 574 -19.82 38.81 2.91
N THR A 575 -20.40 37.62 3.03
CA THR A 575 -21.85 37.39 2.93
C THR A 575 -22.59 37.85 4.19
N GLN A 576 -21.93 37.75 5.36
CA GLN A 576 -22.49 38.08 6.66
C GLN A 576 -21.66 39.18 7.37
N PRO A 577 -21.51 40.38 6.79
CA PRO A 577 -20.57 41.39 7.29
C PRO A 577 -20.89 41.89 8.70
N LYS A 578 -22.16 41.79 9.11
CA LYS A 578 -22.69 42.19 10.43
C LYS A 578 -22.79 41.04 11.44
N ASN A 579 -22.28 39.85 11.12
CA ASN A 579 -22.31 38.72 12.05
C ASN A 579 -21.30 38.93 13.18
N VAL A 580 -21.78 39.55 14.26
CA VAL A 580 -20.99 39.85 15.47
C VAL A 580 -20.55 38.60 16.20
N GLN A 581 -21.30 37.50 16.11
CA GLN A 581 -20.98 36.24 16.75
C GLN A 581 -19.75 35.60 16.09
N LEU A 582 -19.79 35.43 14.76
CA LEU A 582 -18.66 34.89 14.00
C LEU A 582 -17.39 35.72 14.22
N ARG A 583 -17.50 37.06 14.12
CA ARG A 583 -16.37 37.97 14.39
C ARG A 583 -15.86 37.87 15.82
N GLY A 584 -16.74 37.72 16.81
CA GLY A 584 -16.38 37.53 18.21
C GLY A 584 -15.60 36.23 18.43
N ILE A 585 -16.03 35.14 17.80
CA ILE A 585 -15.35 33.83 17.88
C ILE A 585 -13.95 33.90 17.22
N LEU A 586 -13.84 34.50 16.03
CA LEU A 586 -12.54 34.69 15.34
C LEU A 586 -11.61 35.67 16.07
N GLN A 587 -12.14 36.53 16.93
CA GLN A 587 -11.32 37.36 17.81
C GLN A 587 -10.81 36.51 18.99
N GLN A 588 -11.63 35.61 19.51
CA GLN A 588 -11.27 34.70 20.59
C GLN A 588 -10.23 33.66 20.17
N SER A 589 -10.30 33.15 18.93
CA SER A 589 -9.34 32.18 18.38
C SER A 589 -7.89 32.67 18.42
N ARG A 590 -7.67 33.98 18.53
CA ARG A 590 -6.35 34.63 18.65
C ARG A 590 -5.73 34.47 20.04
N SER A 591 -6.47 33.96 21.01
CA SER A 591 -5.98 33.71 22.36
C SER A 591 -5.05 32.49 22.37
N PRO A 592 -4.05 32.43 23.27
CA PRO A 592 -3.20 31.24 23.40
C PRO A 592 -4.04 29.99 23.64
N GLY A 593 -3.88 28.97 22.78
CA GLY A 593 -4.59 27.68 22.89
C GLY A 593 -5.67 27.40 21.84
N GLY A 594 -5.96 28.33 20.92
CA GLY A 594 -6.90 28.10 19.80
C GLY A 594 -8.37 28.08 20.23
N LEU A 595 -9.23 27.48 19.40
CA LEU A 595 -10.67 27.32 19.67
C LEU A 595 -10.99 25.94 20.24
N ASP A 596 -11.87 25.91 21.23
CA ASP A 596 -12.48 24.65 21.66
C ASP A 596 -13.41 24.06 20.59
N ILE A 597 -13.71 22.77 20.71
CA ILE A 597 -14.55 22.06 19.74
C ILE A 597 -15.93 22.73 19.57
N PRO A 598 -16.66 23.14 20.63
CA PRO A 598 -17.94 23.82 20.49
C PRO A 598 -17.87 25.14 19.68
N LEU A 599 -16.82 25.95 19.87
CA LEU A 599 -16.62 27.17 19.10
C LEU A 599 -16.32 26.86 17.62
N LYS A 600 -15.50 25.85 17.34
CA LYS A 600 -15.24 25.37 15.97
C LYS A 600 -16.53 24.89 15.28
N GLU A 601 -17.35 24.10 15.97
CA GLU A 601 -18.65 23.65 15.45
C GLU A 601 -19.60 24.83 15.18
N THR A 602 -19.55 25.88 16.01
CA THR A 602 -20.33 27.11 15.81
C THR A 602 -19.86 27.87 14.57
N VAL A 603 -18.54 27.96 14.33
CA VAL A 603 -18.01 28.54 13.08
C VAL A 603 -18.46 27.71 11.87
N LEU A 604 -18.36 26.38 11.92
CA LEU A 604 -18.86 25.51 10.85
C LEU A 604 -20.35 25.71 10.57
N GLN A 605 -21.16 25.99 11.60
CA GLN A 605 -22.56 26.31 11.42
C GLN A 605 -22.76 27.64 10.70
N HIS A 606 -22.01 28.69 11.05
CA HIS A 606 -22.06 29.95 10.32
C HIS A 606 -21.64 29.80 8.85
N LEU A 607 -20.64 28.96 8.55
CA LEU A 607 -20.25 28.64 7.17
C LEU A 607 -21.38 27.96 6.39
N ARG A 608 -22.12 27.04 7.04
CA ARG A 608 -23.31 26.39 6.46
C ARG A 608 -24.43 27.40 6.20
N ASP A 609 -24.74 28.24 7.19
CA ASP A 609 -25.80 29.24 7.06
C ASP A 609 -25.48 30.29 5.97
N ALA A 610 -24.20 30.55 5.72
CA ALA A 610 -23.74 31.42 4.63
C ALA A 610 -23.72 30.75 3.25
N GLY A 611 -23.91 29.42 3.17
CA GLY A 611 -23.72 28.66 1.93
C GLY A 611 -22.26 28.61 1.45
N SER A 612 -21.30 28.83 2.36
CA SER A 612 -19.88 28.94 2.00
C SER A 612 -19.27 27.63 1.52
N LEU A 613 -19.74 26.49 2.04
CA LEU A 613 -19.23 25.18 1.62
C LEU A 613 -19.67 24.87 0.18
N GLU A 614 -20.93 25.17 -0.16
CA GLU A 614 -21.49 25.04 -1.50
C GLU A 614 -20.82 26.00 -2.49
N TYR A 615 -20.55 27.25 -2.06
CA TYR A 615 -19.80 28.22 -2.86
C TYR A 615 -18.38 27.73 -3.18
N THR A 616 -17.70 27.19 -2.17
CA THR A 616 -16.34 26.63 -2.32
C THR A 616 -16.34 25.40 -3.23
N ASP A 617 -17.34 24.52 -3.09
CA ASP A 617 -17.54 23.36 -3.98
C ASP A 617 -17.75 23.79 -5.43
N LYS A 618 -18.57 24.83 -5.68
CA LYS A 618 -18.77 25.39 -7.01
C LYS A 618 -17.47 25.95 -7.59
N LYS A 619 -16.70 26.73 -6.81
CA LYS A 619 -15.40 27.26 -7.26
C LYS A 619 -14.42 26.16 -7.64
N MET A 620 -14.35 25.09 -6.84
CA MET A 620 -13.50 23.93 -7.15
C MET A 620 -13.95 23.20 -8.42
N GLN A 621 -15.25 23.13 -8.70
CA GLN A 621 -15.77 22.57 -9.96
C GLN A 621 -15.35 23.42 -11.16
N GLU A 622 -15.51 24.75 -11.09
CA GLU A 622 -15.08 25.68 -12.14
C GLU A 622 -13.57 25.59 -12.42
N LEU A 623 -12.75 25.47 -11.37
CA LEU A 623 -11.31 25.26 -11.50
C LEU A 623 -10.99 23.91 -12.14
N MET A 624 -11.70 22.84 -11.78
CA MET A 624 -11.51 21.52 -12.37
C MET A 624 -11.87 21.50 -13.86
N GLU A 625 -12.91 22.24 -14.26
CA GLU A 625 -13.26 22.44 -15.67
C GLU A 625 -12.16 23.21 -16.41
N ARG A 626 -11.63 24.29 -15.81
CA ARG A 626 -10.51 25.07 -16.38
C ARG A 626 -9.24 24.22 -16.54
N ILE A 627 -8.89 23.39 -15.55
CA ILE A 627 -7.76 22.46 -15.59
C ILE A 627 -7.95 21.46 -16.73
N THR A 628 -9.14 20.84 -16.81
CA THR A 628 -9.44 19.83 -17.83
C THR A 628 -9.42 20.44 -19.24
N GLY A 629 -9.98 21.64 -19.41
CA GLY A 629 -9.92 22.39 -20.66
C GLY A 629 -8.50 22.79 -21.04
N GLY A 630 -7.70 23.25 -20.07
CA GLY A 630 -6.29 23.58 -20.25
C GLY A 630 -5.45 22.40 -20.74
N ILE A 631 -5.69 21.20 -20.21
CA ILE A 631 -5.04 19.97 -20.68
C ILE A 631 -5.40 19.69 -22.14
N VAL A 632 -6.69 19.72 -22.50
CA VAL A 632 -7.14 19.50 -23.89
C VAL A 632 -6.51 20.52 -24.84
N ASP A 633 -6.40 21.78 -24.42
CA ASP A 633 -5.77 22.84 -25.21
C ASP A 633 -4.27 22.60 -25.42
N ILE A 634 -3.56 22.10 -24.40
CA ILE A 634 -2.13 21.73 -24.52
C ILE A 634 -1.96 20.51 -25.42
N GLU A 635 -2.81 19.49 -25.30
CA GLU A 635 -2.77 18.30 -26.16
C GLU A 635 -3.00 18.66 -27.63
N LYS A 636 -3.98 19.53 -27.91
CA LYS A 636 -4.22 20.05 -29.27
C LYS A 636 -3.01 20.82 -29.80
N ALA A 637 -2.42 21.69 -28.98
CA ALA A 637 -1.27 22.50 -29.39
C ALA A 637 0.02 21.66 -29.57
N SER A 638 0.20 20.62 -28.76
CA SER A 638 1.38 19.77 -28.78
C SER A 638 1.28 18.59 -29.76
N GLY A 639 0.06 18.22 -30.18
CA GLY A 639 -0.23 16.99 -30.92
C GLY A 639 -0.07 15.71 -30.10
N VAL A 640 0.14 15.82 -28.77
CA VAL A 640 0.47 14.69 -27.89
C VAL A 640 -0.51 14.62 -26.74
N SER A 641 -1.29 13.54 -26.70
CA SER A 641 -2.17 13.20 -25.57
C SER A 641 -1.37 12.90 -24.30
N ASN A 642 -1.84 13.35 -23.15
CA ASN A 642 -1.16 13.19 -21.86
C ASN A 642 -2.04 12.47 -20.85
N TRP A 643 -2.05 11.15 -20.95
CA TRP A 643 -2.80 10.24 -20.08
C TRP A 643 -2.29 10.27 -18.63
N MET A 644 -1.00 10.54 -18.42
CA MET A 644 -0.42 10.68 -17.08
C MET A 644 -1.02 11.87 -16.32
N VAL A 645 -1.05 13.05 -16.94
CA VAL A 645 -1.68 14.23 -16.33
C VAL A 645 -3.19 14.01 -16.18
N ARG A 646 -3.86 13.40 -17.17
CA ARG A 646 -5.30 13.05 -17.05
C ARG A 646 -5.58 12.15 -15.86
N LEU A 647 -4.74 11.13 -15.61
CA LEU A 647 -4.87 10.24 -14.46
C LEU A 647 -4.64 10.98 -13.14
N LEU A 648 -3.62 11.85 -13.09
CA LEU A 648 -3.37 12.71 -11.93
C LEU A 648 -4.61 13.55 -11.60
N ILE A 649 -5.19 14.23 -12.61
CA ILE A 649 -6.39 15.05 -12.41
C ILE A 649 -7.61 14.21 -12.03
N HIS A 650 -7.80 13.05 -12.64
CA HIS A 650 -8.87 12.13 -12.28
C HIS A 650 -8.78 11.73 -10.80
N ARG A 651 -7.59 11.36 -10.30
CA ARG A 651 -7.38 11.04 -8.88
C ARG A 651 -7.71 12.22 -7.97
N LEU A 652 -7.31 13.43 -8.35
CA LEU A 652 -7.64 14.65 -7.60
C LEU A 652 -9.15 14.90 -7.54
N LYS A 653 -9.87 14.65 -8.66
CA LYS A 653 -11.33 14.76 -8.75
C LYS A 653 -12.05 13.70 -7.92
N VAL A 654 -11.63 12.44 -7.97
CA VAL A 654 -12.25 11.34 -7.20
C VAL A 654 -12.05 11.55 -5.70
N ILE A 655 -10.85 11.90 -5.25
CA ILE A 655 -10.58 12.20 -3.84
C ILE A 655 -11.49 13.33 -3.33
N TYR A 656 -11.71 14.34 -4.17
CA TYR A 656 -12.64 15.42 -3.89
C TYR A 656 -14.10 14.93 -3.81
N GLN A 657 -14.57 14.16 -4.78
CA GLN A 657 -15.94 13.62 -4.78
C GLN A 657 -16.21 12.66 -3.62
N LYS A 658 -15.25 11.81 -3.24
CA LYS A 658 -15.35 10.93 -2.06
C LYS A 658 -15.54 11.77 -0.80
N SER A 659 -14.76 12.85 -0.61
CA SER A 659 -14.90 13.75 0.56
C SER A 659 -16.30 14.39 0.66
N LYS A 660 -16.92 14.72 -0.49
CA LYS A 660 -18.29 15.24 -0.54
C LYS A 660 -19.33 14.21 -0.08
N SER A 661 -19.21 12.95 -0.51
CA SER A 661 -20.17 11.89 -0.15
C SER A 661 -20.16 11.59 1.35
N THR A 662 -19.03 11.74 2.03
CA THR A 662 -18.93 11.58 3.50
C THR A 662 -19.58 12.74 4.24
N SER A 663 -19.48 13.97 3.71
CA SER A 663 -20.14 15.17 4.26
C SER A 663 -21.65 15.24 3.99
N THR A 664 -22.14 14.68 2.86
CA THR A 664 -23.59 14.66 2.55
C THR A 664 -24.32 13.44 3.15
N ASN A 665 -23.64 12.33 3.43
CA ASN A 665 -24.27 11.15 4.05
C ASN A 665 -24.55 11.30 5.55
N THR A 666 -24.23 12.44 6.16
CA THR A 666 -24.69 12.76 7.52
C THR A 666 -26.20 13.07 7.59
N HIS A 667 -26.90 13.13 6.44
CA HIS A 667 -28.33 13.47 6.40
C HIS A 667 -29.29 12.37 5.95
N ILE A 668 -28.85 11.19 5.50
CA ILE A 668 -29.76 10.09 5.14
C ILE A 668 -29.19 8.74 5.58
N ARG A 669 -29.24 8.48 6.90
CA ARG A 669 -29.28 7.12 7.48
C ARG A 669 -29.74 7.17 8.95
N ASN A 670 -30.84 7.88 9.22
CA ASN A 670 -31.59 7.71 10.47
C ASN A 670 -32.66 6.64 10.27
N THR A 671 -32.21 5.38 10.17
CA THR A 671 -32.98 4.15 10.45
C THR A 671 -32.04 3.01 10.17
N TYR A 672 -31.41 2.46 11.21
CA TYR A 672 -31.05 1.05 11.44
C TYR A 672 -30.08 1.02 12.63
N THR A 673 -30.59 0.47 13.74
CA THR A 673 -29.88 -0.11 14.88
C THR A 673 -28.69 0.65 15.45
N THR A 674 -28.91 1.25 16.62
CA THR A 674 -27.93 1.79 17.55
C THR A 674 -26.77 0.82 17.80
N LEU A 675 -25.71 0.89 16.99
CA LEU A 675 -24.37 0.56 17.44
C LEU A 675 -23.81 1.84 18.05
N THR A 676 -23.97 1.96 19.36
CA THR A 676 -23.21 2.90 20.17
C THR A 676 -21.74 2.78 19.80
N LYS A 677 -21.17 3.81 19.15
CA LYS A 677 -19.73 3.96 19.01
C LYS A 677 -19.18 4.02 20.43
N MET A 678 -18.51 2.95 20.86
CA MET A 678 -17.96 2.86 22.21
C MET A 678 -16.89 3.93 22.40
N PRO A 679 -16.77 4.55 23.58
CA PRO A 679 -15.69 5.49 23.85
C PRO A 679 -14.34 4.79 23.67
N SER A 680 -13.39 5.45 23.00
CA SER A 680 -12.00 4.96 22.87
C SER A 680 -11.40 4.77 24.27
N LYS A 681 -10.78 3.61 24.51
CA LYS A 681 -10.15 3.22 25.77
C LYS A 681 -8.68 2.86 25.48
N ARG A 682 -7.77 3.11 26.43
CA ARG A 682 -6.34 2.76 26.31
C ARG A 682 -6.06 1.37 26.85
N ILE A 683 -5.31 0.55 26.11
CA ILE A 683 -4.97 -0.83 26.45
C ILE A 683 -3.46 -0.96 26.58
N LEU A 684 -3.00 -1.61 27.65
CA LEU A 684 -1.58 -1.91 27.85
C LEU A 684 -1.27 -3.28 27.23
N ILE A 685 -0.31 -3.35 26.31
CA ILE A 685 0.17 -4.62 25.75
C ILE A 685 1.60 -4.85 26.26
N VAL A 686 1.79 -5.90 27.06
CA VAL A 686 3.09 -6.24 27.65
C VAL A 686 3.73 -7.37 26.86
N LEU A 687 4.92 -7.13 26.32
CA LEU A 687 5.71 -8.09 25.57
C LEU A 687 7.04 -8.37 26.29
N SER A 688 7.54 -9.59 26.14
CA SER A 688 8.95 -9.89 26.43
C SER A 688 9.85 -9.12 25.46
N ASP A 689 10.99 -8.65 25.95
CA ASP A 689 12.04 -8.12 25.06
C ASP A 689 13.30 -9.00 25.03
N ALA A 690 13.19 -10.22 25.58
CA ALA A 690 14.10 -11.31 25.29
C ALA A 690 13.87 -11.84 23.86
N ASN A 691 14.98 -12.23 23.22
CA ASN A 691 14.99 -12.91 21.91
C ASN A 691 15.40 -14.38 22.04
N TYR A 692 15.24 -14.96 23.24
CA TYR A 692 15.59 -16.33 23.57
C TYR A 692 14.76 -16.86 24.74
N PHE A 693 14.82 -18.17 24.99
CA PHE A 693 14.42 -18.78 26.25
C PHE A 693 15.45 -19.82 26.73
N PRO A 694 15.53 -20.09 28.04
CA PRO A 694 16.45 -21.09 28.59
C PRO A 694 16.00 -22.53 28.24
N LEU A 695 16.85 -23.30 27.56
CA LEU A 695 16.64 -24.71 27.24
C LEU A 695 17.69 -25.57 27.94
N LYS A 696 17.26 -26.54 28.75
CA LYS A 696 18.15 -27.42 29.50
C LYS A 696 18.44 -28.69 28.68
N LYS A 697 19.63 -28.80 28.10
CA LYS A 697 20.02 -29.97 27.30
C LYS A 697 20.61 -31.10 28.16
N PRO A 698 20.31 -32.38 27.84
CA PRO A 698 20.99 -33.51 28.46
C PRO A 698 22.48 -33.50 28.10
N ALA A 699 23.33 -33.99 29.02
CA ALA A 699 24.77 -34.06 28.79
C ALA A 699 25.07 -34.98 27.58
N GLY A 700 25.76 -34.46 26.57
CA GLY A 700 26.10 -35.22 25.37
C GLY A 700 27.08 -36.36 25.67
N SER A 701 26.84 -37.52 25.08
CA SER A 701 27.79 -38.63 24.97
C SER A 701 28.92 -38.24 24.01
N GLY A 702 29.91 -37.50 24.52
CA GLY A 702 31.12 -37.11 23.80
C GLY A 702 32.19 -36.66 24.78
N GLU A 703 33.37 -37.28 24.69
CA GLU A 703 34.49 -37.32 25.64
C GLU A 703 34.76 -36.04 26.45
N GLY A 704 34.72 -36.16 27.79
CA GLY A 704 35.28 -35.17 28.71
C GLY A 704 34.37 -34.74 29.87
N SER A 705 34.30 -35.59 30.91
CA SER A 705 33.84 -35.33 32.29
C SER A 705 33.40 -33.89 32.67
N SER A 706 32.09 -33.62 32.67
CA SER A 706 31.40 -32.95 33.80
C SER A 706 29.90 -33.31 33.79
N SER A 707 29.37 -33.73 34.93
CA SER A 707 28.06 -34.36 35.09
C SER A 707 26.88 -33.37 35.24
N ASN A 708 26.93 -32.21 34.58
CA ASN A 708 25.91 -31.17 34.74
C ASN A 708 25.15 -30.92 33.43
N SER A 709 23.82 -30.97 33.49
CA SER A 709 22.95 -30.46 32.43
C SER A 709 23.31 -29.01 32.10
N LYS A 710 23.46 -28.68 30.82
CA LYS A 710 23.82 -27.33 30.37
C LYS A 710 22.55 -26.59 29.94
N ILE A 711 22.35 -25.38 30.47
CA ILE A 711 21.33 -24.44 29.99
C ILE A 711 21.92 -23.72 28.78
N VAL A 712 21.16 -23.67 27.68
CA VAL A 712 21.52 -23.01 26.44
C VAL A 712 20.39 -22.06 26.05
N ASP A 713 20.72 -20.87 25.58
CA ASP A 713 19.75 -19.90 25.09
C ASP A 713 19.27 -20.33 23.70
N GLN A 714 17.97 -20.68 23.59
CA GLN A 714 17.32 -21.05 22.34
C GLN A 714 16.62 -19.82 21.76
N PRO A 715 16.90 -19.42 20.49
CA PRO A 715 16.24 -18.26 19.87
C PRO A 715 14.72 -18.34 19.90
N SER A 716 14.05 -17.24 20.27
CA SER A 716 12.59 -17.13 20.35
C SER A 716 12.15 -15.66 20.42
N GLY A 717 10.87 -15.41 20.66
CA GLY A 717 10.23 -14.12 20.68
C GLY A 717 8.76 -14.23 21.07
N PHE A 718 7.95 -13.22 20.75
CA PHE A 718 6.49 -13.32 20.84
C PHE A 718 5.95 -14.13 19.66
N PHE A 719 4.87 -14.89 19.85
CA PHE A 719 4.24 -15.63 18.75
C PHE A 719 3.38 -14.68 17.90
N LEU A 720 3.69 -14.54 16.61
CA LEU A 720 3.09 -13.54 15.70
C LEU A 720 1.56 -13.49 15.77
N MET A 721 0.90 -14.63 15.57
CA MET A 721 -0.57 -14.72 15.55
C MET A 721 -1.22 -14.43 16.90
N GLU A 722 -0.53 -14.75 17.99
CA GLU A 722 -1.02 -14.50 19.34
C GLU A 722 -1.02 -13.01 19.68
N LEU A 723 -0.08 -12.24 19.13
CA LEU A 723 -0.12 -10.78 19.23
C LEU A 723 -1.08 -10.17 18.20
N ALA A 724 -0.93 -10.54 16.92
CA ALA A 724 -1.55 -9.83 15.80
C ALA A 724 -3.08 -9.92 15.81
N LYS A 725 -3.66 -11.10 16.11
CA LYS A 725 -5.13 -11.26 16.11
C LYS A 725 -5.82 -10.44 17.20
N PRO A 726 -5.47 -10.56 18.51
CA PRO A 726 -6.07 -9.71 19.54
C PRO A 726 -5.81 -8.22 19.30
N LEU A 727 -4.60 -7.85 18.86
CA LEU A 727 -4.26 -6.47 18.53
C LEU A 727 -5.18 -5.90 17.43
N GLN A 728 -5.39 -6.64 16.34
CA GLN A 728 -6.28 -6.20 15.26
C GLN A 728 -7.70 -5.96 15.78
N LYS A 729 -8.25 -6.84 16.62
CA LYS A 729 -9.58 -6.67 17.23
C LYS A 729 -9.68 -5.41 18.11
N LEU A 730 -8.64 -5.13 18.90
CA LEU A 730 -8.57 -3.93 19.74
C LEU A 730 -8.59 -2.65 18.89
N LEU A 731 -7.79 -2.63 17.81
CA LEU A 731 -7.72 -1.50 16.88
C LEU A 731 -9.03 -1.31 16.10
N ASP A 732 -9.64 -2.41 15.63
CA ASP A 732 -10.94 -2.39 14.92
C ASP A 732 -12.08 -1.89 15.82
N ALA A 733 -12.00 -2.18 17.12
CA ALA A 733 -12.92 -1.65 18.13
C ALA A 733 -12.68 -0.16 18.45
N GLY A 734 -11.66 0.46 17.85
CA GLY A 734 -11.30 1.86 18.06
C GLY A 734 -10.57 2.15 19.37
N HIS A 735 -9.96 1.14 19.99
CA HIS A 735 -9.14 1.31 21.20
C HIS A 735 -7.70 1.72 20.85
N GLU A 736 -7.09 2.49 21.74
CA GLU A 736 -5.67 2.85 21.66
C GLU A 736 -4.81 1.81 22.39
N VAL A 737 -3.65 1.48 21.84
CA VAL A 737 -2.72 0.51 22.44
C VAL A 737 -1.40 1.17 22.81
N THR A 738 -0.87 0.80 23.98
CA THR A 738 0.47 1.17 24.45
C THR A 738 1.28 -0.11 24.64
N PHE A 739 2.38 -0.25 23.89
CA PHE A 739 3.32 -1.36 24.08
C PHE A 739 4.29 -1.09 25.23
N ALA A 740 4.54 -2.10 26.05
CA ALA A 740 5.50 -2.07 27.14
C ALA A 740 6.32 -3.37 27.20
N SER A 741 7.57 -3.27 27.62
CA SER A 741 8.46 -4.40 27.83
C SER A 741 9.40 -4.13 29.02
N PRO A 742 10.06 -5.15 29.60
CA PRO A 742 10.92 -4.97 30.77
C PRO A 742 11.92 -3.81 30.65
N GLU A 743 12.71 -3.80 29.58
CA GLU A 743 13.77 -2.82 29.33
C GLU A 743 13.43 -1.81 28.24
N GLY A 744 12.23 -1.85 27.68
CA GLY A 744 11.79 -0.97 26.60
C GLY A 744 12.50 -1.25 25.27
N ARG A 745 13.04 -2.46 25.09
CA ARG A 745 13.67 -2.91 23.84
C ARG A 745 12.61 -3.46 22.87
N GLU A 746 12.88 -3.38 21.57
CA GLU A 746 11.97 -3.88 20.54
C GLU A 746 11.73 -5.40 20.68
N PRO A 747 10.50 -5.84 20.93
CA PRO A 747 10.16 -7.25 20.97
C PRO A 747 10.38 -7.88 19.60
N GLN A 748 10.94 -9.09 19.57
CA GLN A 748 11.17 -9.84 18.33
C GLN A 748 10.12 -10.94 18.16
N PRO A 749 9.67 -11.24 16.93
CA PRO A 749 8.81 -12.40 16.69
C PRO A 749 9.59 -13.70 16.91
N ASP A 750 8.90 -14.75 17.37
CA ASP A 750 9.48 -16.09 17.39
C ASP A 750 9.69 -16.55 15.93
N PRO A 751 10.91 -17.00 15.54
CA PRO A 751 11.20 -17.41 14.17
C PRO A 751 10.25 -18.49 13.62
N ASN A 752 9.76 -19.38 14.47
CA ASN A 752 8.82 -20.42 14.05
C ASN A 752 7.41 -19.86 13.81
N SER A 753 7.05 -18.77 14.50
CA SER A 753 5.74 -18.12 14.36
C SER A 753 5.60 -17.33 13.04
N GLU A 754 6.72 -17.00 12.39
CA GLU A 754 6.72 -16.38 11.07
C GLU A 754 6.67 -17.42 9.94
N SER A 755 6.80 -18.70 10.24
CA SER A 755 6.73 -19.76 9.22
C SER A 755 5.31 -19.92 8.69
N LEU A 756 5.16 -20.23 7.41
CA LEU A 756 3.84 -20.51 6.83
C LEU A 756 3.15 -21.73 7.47
N LEU A 757 3.93 -22.65 8.04
CA LEU A 757 3.42 -23.79 8.80
C LEU A 757 2.65 -23.33 10.04
N ALA A 758 3.10 -22.27 10.72
CA ALA A 758 2.39 -21.66 11.85
C ALA A 758 1.01 -21.08 11.45
N PHE A 759 0.84 -20.78 10.16
CA PHE A 759 -0.40 -20.30 9.55
C PHE A 759 -1.19 -21.40 8.84
N ALA A 760 -0.86 -22.69 9.04
CA ALA A 760 -1.45 -23.81 8.33
C ALA A 760 -1.48 -23.62 6.78
N GLY A 761 -0.46 -22.95 6.23
CA GLY A 761 -0.40 -22.65 4.79
C GLY A 761 -1.00 -21.29 4.39
N ASN A 762 -1.57 -20.52 5.32
CA ASN A 762 -2.30 -19.29 5.02
C ASN A 762 -1.36 -18.07 4.80
N PHE A 763 -1.03 -17.83 3.52
CA PHE A 763 -0.11 -16.77 3.12
C PHE A 763 -0.64 -15.36 3.39
N TYR A 764 -1.91 -15.05 3.09
CA TYR A 764 -2.36 -13.67 3.27
C TYR A 764 -2.70 -13.37 4.72
N GLU A 765 -3.08 -14.35 5.53
CA GLU A 765 -3.13 -14.18 6.99
C GLU A 765 -1.75 -13.84 7.54
N ARG A 766 -0.72 -14.63 7.17
CA ARG A 766 0.67 -14.30 7.50
C ARG A 766 1.06 -12.90 7.04
N ARG A 767 0.72 -12.53 5.80
CA ARG A 767 1.05 -11.21 5.25
C ARG A 767 0.34 -10.09 6.01
N ARG A 768 -0.96 -10.21 6.27
CA ARG A 768 -1.76 -9.22 7.02
C ARG A 768 -1.22 -9.00 8.42
N GLU A 769 -0.85 -10.07 9.12
CA GLU A 769 -0.31 -9.99 10.48
C GLU A 769 1.08 -9.34 10.51
N ASN A 770 1.93 -9.66 9.52
CA ASN A 770 3.21 -8.96 9.35
C ASN A 770 3.03 -7.49 8.98
N GLU A 771 2.09 -7.16 8.08
CA GLU A 771 1.75 -5.78 7.73
C GLU A 771 1.22 -4.99 8.93
N LEU A 772 0.42 -5.63 9.79
CA LEU A 772 -0.05 -5.05 11.06
C LEU A 772 1.12 -4.72 11.99
N LEU A 773 2.09 -5.62 12.15
CA LEU A 773 3.28 -5.33 12.97
C LEU A 773 4.12 -4.20 12.39
N GLU A 774 4.37 -4.21 11.07
CA GLU A 774 5.09 -3.13 10.40
C GLU A 774 4.35 -1.79 10.54
N ARG A 775 3.01 -1.82 10.56
CA ARG A 775 2.20 -0.66 10.90
C ARG A 775 2.43 -0.23 12.35
N MET A 776 2.39 -1.14 13.33
CA MET A 776 2.63 -0.81 14.75
C MET A 776 4.04 -0.29 15.03
N LYS A 777 5.06 -0.81 14.34
CA LYS A 777 6.44 -0.30 14.38
C LYS A 777 6.50 1.16 13.97
N LYS A 778 5.73 1.54 12.94
CA LYS A 778 5.66 2.92 12.46
C LYS A 778 4.76 3.78 13.35
N GLU A 779 3.60 3.29 13.76
CA GLU A 779 2.48 4.09 14.25
C GLU A 779 2.36 4.16 15.78
N ASN A 780 2.74 3.10 16.51
CA ASN A 780 2.30 2.92 17.91
C ASN A 780 3.45 2.61 18.89
N GLY A 781 4.69 2.94 18.54
CA GLY A 781 5.83 2.81 19.47
C GLY A 781 6.31 1.38 19.71
N PHE A 782 5.96 0.43 18.84
CA PHE A 782 6.38 -0.97 18.97
C PHE A 782 7.90 -1.16 18.91
N THR A 783 8.63 -0.32 18.15
CA THR A 783 10.11 -0.36 18.07
C THR A 783 10.80 0.14 19.35
N LYS A 784 10.07 0.87 20.21
CA LYS A 784 10.58 1.44 21.46
C LYS A 784 9.46 1.41 22.51
N PRO A 785 9.05 0.22 22.98
CA PRO A 785 7.99 0.10 23.96
C PRO A 785 8.38 0.79 25.27
N ARG A 786 7.39 1.14 26.09
CA ARG A 786 7.62 1.73 27.41
C ARG A 786 8.31 0.71 28.32
N LYS A 787 9.32 1.14 29.07
CA LYS A 787 9.89 0.34 30.16
C LYS A 787 8.83 0.12 31.24
N LEU A 788 8.71 -1.09 31.78
CA LEU A 788 7.70 -1.38 32.81
C LEU A 788 7.85 -0.50 34.06
N ASN A 789 9.08 -0.23 34.49
CA ASN A 789 9.36 0.68 35.61
C ASN A 789 8.98 2.14 35.37
N SER A 790 8.77 2.54 34.11
CA SER A 790 8.39 3.90 33.73
C SER A 790 6.89 4.16 33.81
N ILE A 791 6.07 3.12 34.04
CA ILE A 791 4.61 3.22 34.07
C ILE A 791 4.15 3.41 35.51
N SER A 792 3.69 4.62 35.85
CA SER A 792 3.28 4.94 37.23
C SER A 792 1.90 4.37 37.57
N ASP A 793 1.60 4.18 38.86
CA ASP A 793 0.27 3.72 39.31
C ASP A 793 -0.86 4.68 38.88
N ASP A 794 -0.58 5.98 38.80
CA ASP A 794 -1.51 6.98 38.28
C ASP A 794 -1.78 6.81 36.79
N GLU A 795 -0.77 6.41 36.00
CA GLU A 795 -0.96 6.06 34.60
C GLU A 795 -1.80 4.79 34.44
N LEU A 796 -1.62 3.80 35.34
CA LEU A 796 -2.39 2.54 35.32
C LEU A 796 -3.90 2.75 35.45
N LYS A 797 -4.35 3.85 36.07
CA LYS A 797 -5.77 4.24 36.14
C LYS A 797 -6.39 4.40 34.75
N ASN A 798 -5.60 4.87 33.79
CA ASN A 798 -6.07 5.22 32.46
C ASN A 798 -6.14 4.04 31.48
N PHE A 799 -5.57 2.89 31.85
CA PHE A 799 -5.67 1.68 31.04
C PHE A 799 -6.93 0.90 31.41
N ALA A 800 -7.71 0.51 30.41
CA ALA A 800 -8.94 -0.27 30.59
C ALA A 800 -8.70 -1.78 30.66
N GLY A 801 -7.54 -2.25 30.19
CA GLY A 801 -7.15 -3.65 30.23
C GLY A 801 -5.67 -3.84 29.94
N VAL A 802 -5.14 -5.00 30.31
CA VAL A 802 -3.78 -5.43 29.98
C VAL A 802 -3.80 -6.73 29.19
N PHE A 803 -3.00 -6.82 28.13
CA PHE A 803 -2.87 -7.99 27.27
C PHE A 803 -1.42 -8.47 27.19
N ILE A 804 -1.20 -9.78 27.32
CA ILE A 804 0.10 -10.44 27.31
C ILE A 804 0.10 -11.58 26.27
N PRO A 805 0.63 -11.36 25.06
CA PRO A 805 0.82 -12.42 24.06
C PRO A 805 1.87 -13.45 24.54
N GLY A 806 1.81 -14.66 23.98
CA GLY A 806 2.76 -15.74 24.26
C GLY A 806 3.89 -15.83 23.22
N GLY A 807 4.36 -17.04 22.95
CA GLY A 807 5.73 -17.34 22.46
C GLY A 807 6.63 -17.75 23.63
N HIS A 808 7.78 -18.40 23.41
CA HIS A 808 8.58 -18.92 24.55
C HIS A 808 9.37 -17.83 25.31
N ALA A 809 9.52 -16.62 24.76
CA ALA A 809 10.28 -15.53 25.37
C ALA A 809 9.85 -15.05 26.78
N PRO A 810 8.54 -15.05 27.17
CA PRO A 810 8.10 -14.74 28.54
C PRO A 810 8.78 -15.55 29.64
N LEU A 811 9.26 -16.76 29.32
CA LEU A 811 10.01 -17.61 30.25
C LEU A 811 11.35 -17.00 30.68
N ALA A 812 11.90 -16.07 29.88
CA ALA A 812 13.20 -15.47 30.13
C ALA A 812 13.15 -14.22 31.02
N ASP A 813 12.11 -13.38 30.88
CA ASP A 813 12.15 -12.02 31.47
C ASP A 813 10.81 -11.49 32.05
N LEU A 814 9.70 -12.24 31.96
CA LEU A 814 8.40 -11.76 32.49
C LEU A 814 8.02 -12.40 33.83
N GLY A 815 8.33 -13.67 34.06
CA GLY A 815 7.84 -14.44 35.22
C GLY A 815 8.36 -13.97 36.58
N ASP A 816 9.52 -13.33 36.64
CA ASP A 816 10.15 -12.83 37.87
C ASP A 816 10.31 -11.29 37.91
N ASN A 817 9.70 -10.59 36.95
CA ASN A 817 9.83 -9.15 36.80
C ASN A 817 9.00 -8.38 37.85
N LYS A 818 9.67 -7.68 38.78
CA LYS A 818 8.99 -6.95 39.87
C LYS A 818 8.06 -5.83 39.40
N ASP A 819 8.42 -5.12 38.33
CA ASP A 819 7.61 -4.03 37.79
C ASP A 819 6.34 -4.57 37.13
N LEU A 820 6.45 -5.69 36.41
CA LEU A 820 5.29 -6.40 35.88
C LEU A 820 4.36 -6.90 36.99
N GLY A 821 4.95 -7.46 38.05
CA GLY A 821 4.19 -7.92 39.22
C GLY A 821 3.36 -6.80 39.85
N ARG A 822 3.97 -5.62 40.05
CA ARG A 822 3.27 -4.42 40.53
C ARG A 822 2.11 -4.04 39.61
N ILE A 823 2.34 -4.02 38.29
CA ILE A 823 1.31 -3.68 37.30
C ILE A 823 0.15 -4.69 37.38
N LEU A 824 0.43 -6.00 37.33
CA LEU A 824 -0.61 -7.02 37.37
C LEU A 824 -1.37 -7.06 38.69
N GLU A 825 -0.70 -6.82 39.81
CA GLU A 825 -1.38 -6.63 41.10
C GLU A 825 -2.35 -5.45 41.10
N TYR A 826 -1.98 -4.33 40.47
CA TYR A 826 -2.86 -3.18 40.33
C TYR A 826 -4.11 -3.57 39.51
N PHE A 827 -3.92 -4.22 38.36
CA PHE A 827 -5.04 -4.68 37.52
C PHE A 827 -5.96 -5.65 38.28
N HIS A 828 -5.38 -6.58 39.03
CA HIS A 828 -6.12 -7.52 39.87
C HIS A 828 -6.91 -6.81 40.98
N LYS A 829 -6.28 -5.92 41.76
CA LYS A 829 -6.91 -5.17 42.86
C LYS A 829 -8.08 -4.30 42.37
N GLU A 830 -7.94 -3.70 41.19
CA GLU A 830 -8.96 -2.85 40.57
C GLU A 830 -9.99 -3.63 39.73
N ASN A 831 -9.92 -4.97 39.71
CA ASN A 831 -10.78 -5.85 38.89
C ASN A 831 -10.77 -5.48 37.38
N LYS A 832 -9.63 -5.02 36.86
CA LYS A 832 -9.48 -4.63 35.47
C LYS A 832 -9.20 -5.86 34.57
N PRO A 833 -9.82 -5.94 33.37
CA PRO A 833 -9.57 -7.00 32.41
C PRO A 833 -8.07 -7.28 32.17
N THR A 834 -7.68 -8.54 32.37
CA THR A 834 -6.33 -9.07 32.06
C THR A 834 -6.49 -10.22 31.07
N ALA A 835 -5.78 -10.17 29.94
CA ALA A 835 -5.77 -11.25 28.96
C ALA A 835 -4.36 -11.79 28.73
N ALA A 836 -4.21 -13.12 28.69
CA ALA A 836 -2.93 -13.77 28.41
C ALA A 836 -3.10 -15.06 27.62
N ILE A 837 -2.16 -15.42 26.73
CA ILE A 837 -2.30 -16.59 25.85
C ILE A 837 -1.02 -17.42 25.79
N CYS A 838 -1.16 -18.74 25.66
CA CYS A 838 -0.08 -19.70 25.46
C CYS A 838 0.94 -19.69 26.62
N HIS A 839 2.16 -19.19 26.41
CA HIS A 839 3.16 -18.96 27.47
C HIS A 839 3.01 -17.61 28.18
N GLY A 840 2.22 -16.68 27.64
CA GLY A 840 1.92 -15.38 28.25
C GLY A 840 1.43 -15.46 29.71
N PRO A 841 0.60 -16.44 30.12
CA PRO A 841 0.22 -16.67 31.52
C PRO A 841 1.38 -16.85 32.49
N TYR A 842 2.58 -17.21 32.03
CA TYR A 842 3.78 -17.28 32.87
C TYR A 842 4.10 -15.94 33.54
N ALA A 843 3.78 -14.82 32.87
CA ALA A 843 3.93 -13.47 33.40
C ALA A 843 3.15 -13.24 34.70
N LEU A 844 2.07 -13.98 34.96
CA LEU A 844 1.27 -13.82 36.19
C LEU A 844 2.09 -14.13 37.45
N LEU A 845 3.11 -15.00 37.35
CA LEU A 845 3.99 -15.38 38.46
C LEU A 845 4.77 -14.19 39.03
N SER A 846 4.94 -13.11 38.25
CA SER A 846 5.60 -11.88 38.69
C SER A 846 4.95 -11.26 39.92
N THR A 847 3.63 -11.45 40.11
CA THR A 847 2.88 -10.97 41.28
C THR A 847 3.37 -11.59 42.60
N LYS A 848 3.91 -12.83 42.54
CA LYS A 848 4.53 -13.46 43.71
C LYS A 848 5.82 -12.75 44.14
N VAL A 849 6.52 -12.14 43.18
CA VAL A 849 7.80 -11.47 43.41
C VAL A 849 7.60 -10.04 43.94
N SER A 850 6.54 -9.34 43.52
CA SER A 850 6.21 -7.98 43.96
C SER A 850 5.39 -7.94 45.26
N GLY A 851 4.44 -8.87 45.45
CA GLY A 851 3.39 -8.80 46.47
C GLY A 851 3.47 -9.86 47.57
N GLY A 852 4.46 -10.76 47.51
CA GLY A 852 4.70 -11.82 48.50
C GLY A 852 3.79 -13.05 48.35
N GLU A 853 2.50 -12.86 48.05
CA GLU A 853 1.57 -13.93 47.67
C GLU A 853 1.17 -13.82 46.19
N PHE A 854 0.96 -14.97 45.54
CA PHE A 854 0.53 -15.03 44.14
C PHE A 854 -0.91 -14.54 44.00
N ALA A 855 -1.12 -13.43 43.28
CA ALA A 855 -2.43 -12.76 43.19
C ALA A 855 -3.52 -13.65 42.56
N TYR A 856 -3.15 -14.55 41.67
CA TYR A 856 -4.07 -15.43 40.93
C TYR A 856 -4.21 -16.82 41.57
N LYS A 857 -3.90 -16.97 42.86
CA LYS A 857 -4.12 -18.22 43.60
C LYS A 857 -5.62 -18.59 43.61
N GLY A 858 -5.94 -19.82 43.22
CA GLY A 858 -7.32 -20.31 43.05
C GLY A 858 -8.03 -19.82 41.80
N TYR A 859 -7.34 -19.13 40.87
CA TYR A 859 -7.93 -18.79 39.58
C TYR A 859 -7.92 -19.98 38.64
N LYS A 860 -9.00 -20.13 37.87
CA LYS A 860 -9.05 -21.04 36.73
C LYS A 860 -8.29 -20.46 35.55
N ILE A 861 -7.24 -21.13 35.11
CA ILE A 861 -6.31 -20.64 34.08
C ILE A 861 -6.07 -21.73 33.03
N THR A 862 -6.03 -21.34 31.77
CA THR A 862 -5.53 -22.18 30.68
C THR A 862 -4.25 -21.57 30.11
N SER A 863 -3.24 -22.39 29.86
CA SER A 863 -1.96 -22.01 29.26
C SER A 863 -1.51 -23.09 28.29
N TRP A 864 -0.33 -22.92 27.68
CA TRP A 864 0.33 -24.01 26.98
C TRP A 864 0.50 -25.21 27.93
N SER A 865 0.01 -26.38 27.51
CA SER A 865 -0.07 -27.55 28.39
C SER A 865 1.28 -28.24 28.57
N ASN A 866 1.46 -28.94 29.70
CA ASN A 866 2.62 -29.79 29.92
C ASN A 866 2.78 -30.85 28.80
N ALA A 867 1.66 -31.31 28.22
CA ALA A 867 1.65 -32.29 27.14
C ALA A 867 2.15 -31.69 25.81
N GLU A 868 1.70 -30.49 25.45
CA GLU A 868 2.18 -29.78 24.27
C GLU A 868 3.66 -29.38 24.42
N GLU A 869 4.08 -28.93 25.62
CA GLU A 869 5.48 -28.63 25.91
C GLU A 869 6.37 -29.87 25.75
N LYS A 870 5.92 -31.05 26.19
CA LYS A 870 6.68 -32.30 26.03
C LYS A 870 6.92 -32.68 24.57
N VAL A 871 5.98 -32.36 23.68
CA VAL A 871 6.16 -32.55 22.23
C VAL A 871 7.25 -31.60 21.72
N MET A 872 7.24 -30.34 22.17
CA MET A 872 8.26 -29.35 21.82
C MET A 872 9.65 -29.73 22.38
N GLU A 873 9.74 -30.19 23.63
CA GLU A 873 10.98 -30.69 24.25
C GLU A 873 11.62 -31.81 23.40
N SER A 874 10.79 -32.68 22.82
CA SER A 874 11.24 -33.77 21.94
C SER A 874 11.81 -33.24 20.62
N MET A 875 11.26 -32.16 20.07
CA MET A 875 11.75 -31.50 18.86
C MET A 875 13.02 -30.69 19.11
N LEU A 876 13.11 -30.02 20.27
CA LEU A 876 14.22 -29.14 20.65
C LEU A 876 15.41 -29.90 21.27
N GLY A 877 15.20 -31.15 21.72
CA GLY A 877 16.23 -31.99 22.33
C GLY A 877 16.66 -31.50 23.72
N GLY A 878 15.74 -30.98 24.52
CA GLY A 878 16.01 -30.46 25.87
C GLY A 878 14.73 -30.20 26.68
N GLU A 879 14.88 -29.98 27.98
CA GLU A 879 13.78 -29.64 28.90
C GLU A 879 13.55 -28.13 28.96
N VAL A 880 12.29 -27.73 29.02
CA VAL A 880 11.84 -26.32 29.14
C VAL A 880 11.04 -26.15 30.43
N GLU A 881 11.07 -24.95 31.01
CA GLU A 881 10.19 -24.64 32.13
C GLU A 881 8.72 -24.68 31.70
N LYS A 882 7.94 -25.53 32.36
CA LYS A 882 6.55 -25.79 31.99
C LYS A 882 5.61 -24.79 32.67
N VAL A 883 5.00 -23.91 31.88
CA VAL A 883 4.11 -22.83 32.35
C VAL A 883 2.96 -23.36 33.20
N GLU A 884 2.28 -24.40 32.73
CA GLU A 884 1.17 -25.03 33.46
C GLU A 884 1.59 -25.52 34.85
N THR A 885 2.72 -26.23 34.93
CA THR A 885 3.27 -26.73 36.21
C THR A 885 3.66 -25.58 37.14
N ALA A 886 4.29 -24.53 36.61
CA ALA A 886 4.71 -23.37 37.41
C ALA A 886 3.52 -22.64 38.03
N LEU A 887 2.45 -22.42 37.25
CA LEU A 887 1.21 -21.79 37.72
C LEU A 887 0.45 -22.67 38.72
N MET A 888 0.38 -23.97 38.48
CA MET A 888 -0.22 -24.94 39.40
C MET A 888 0.52 -24.94 40.76
N ASN A 889 1.85 -24.91 40.75
CA ASN A 889 2.68 -24.85 41.96
C ASN A 889 2.52 -23.51 42.72
N ALA A 890 2.18 -22.43 42.02
CA ALA A 890 1.82 -21.15 42.63
C ALA A 890 0.38 -21.13 43.20
N GLY A 891 -0.42 -22.15 42.87
CA GLY A 891 -1.76 -22.37 43.39
C GLY A 891 -2.90 -22.02 42.42
N ALA A 892 -2.65 -21.89 41.12
CA ALA A 892 -3.71 -21.79 40.11
C ALA A 892 -4.41 -23.13 39.86
N GLU A 893 -5.70 -23.07 39.49
CA GLU A 893 -6.48 -24.23 39.04
C GLU A 893 -6.37 -24.34 37.52
N MET A 894 -5.53 -25.25 37.01
CA MET A 894 -5.34 -25.39 35.57
C MET A 894 -6.56 -26.04 34.91
N VAL A 895 -7.06 -25.43 33.83
CA VAL A 895 -8.20 -25.91 33.04
C VAL A 895 -7.67 -26.48 31.73
N GLU A 896 -7.85 -27.80 31.57
CA GLU A 896 -7.53 -28.54 30.36
C GLU A 896 -8.73 -29.36 29.88
N GLY A 897 -8.98 -29.35 28.57
CA GLY A 897 -10.09 -30.10 27.97
C GLY A 897 -10.05 -30.09 26.44
N ALA A 898 -10.94 -30.88 25.83
CA ALA A 898 -11.03 -30.96 24.36
C ALA A 898 -11.38 -29.62 23.72
N LYS A 899 -12.11 -28.76 24.45
CA LYS A 899 -12.56 -27.44 24.00
C LYS A 899 -11.40 -26.44 23.96
N GLU A 900 -10.58 -26.43 25.00
CA GLU A 900 -9.41 -25.57 25.14
C GLU A 900 -8.35 -25.95 24.10
N LYS A 901 -8.18 -27.25 23.82
CA LYS A 901 -7.31 -27.76 22.76
C LYS A 901 -7.71 -27.32 21.35
N VAL A 902 -8.99 -27.03 21.11
CA VAL A 902 -9.50 -26.51 19.82
C VAL A 902 -9.68 -24.99 19.81
N GLY A 903 -9.03 -24.26 20.73
CA GLY A 903 -8.97 -22.80 20.71
C GLY A 903 -10.02 -22.08 21.58
N GLN A 904 -10.71 -22.76 22.51
CA GLN A 904 -11.54 -22.05 23.50
C GLN A 904 -10.69 -21.37 24.59
N THR A 905 -11.24 -20.29 25.15
CA THR A 905 -10.60 -19.48 26.19
C THR A 905 -11.28 -19.67 27.55
N THR A 906 -10.51 -19.57 28.62
CA THR A 906 -10.97 -19.64 30.00
C THR A 906 -11.09 -18.24 30.58
N LEU A 907 -12.31 -17.83 30.96
CA LEU A 907 -12.56 -16.60 31.69
C LEU A 907 -12.89 -16.93 33.14
N HIS A 908 -12.12 -16.37 34.06
CA HIS A 908 -12.40 -16.45 35.48
C HIS A 908 -12.22 -15.08 36.10
N ARG A 909 -13.35 -14.46 36.51
CA ARG A 909 -13.40 -13.08 37.02
C ARG A 909 -12.85 -12.09 35.99
N GLU A 910 -11.84 -11.31 36.33
CA GLU A 910 -11.19 -10.33 35.45
C GLU A 910 -10.11 -10.92 34.52
N LEU A 911 -9.75 -12.19 34.71
CA LEU A 911 -8.69 -12.86 33.96
C LEU A 911 -9.25 -13.74 32.82
N LEU A 912 -8.84 -13.44 31.59
CA LEU A 912 -9.10 -14.24 30.38
C LEU A 912 -7.82 -14.90 29.90
N THR A 913 -7.82 -16.22 29.71
CA THR A 913 -6.65 -16.96 29.23
C THR A 913 -6.94 -17.91 28.07
N GLY A 914 -5.96 -18.08 27.18
CA GLY A 914 -6.01 -19.01 26.05
C GLY A 914 -4.82 -19.97 26.07
N GLY A 915 -5.02 -21.23 25.66
CA GLY A 915 -3.98 -22.27 25.80
C GLY A 915 -2.93 -22.28 24.69
N ASN A 916 -3.29 -21.89 23.47
CA ASN A 916 -2.43 -22.04 22.29
C ASN A 916 -2.80 -21.03 21.19
N PRO A 917 -2.04 -20.93 20.10
CA PRO A 917 -2.29 -19.96 19.03
C PRO A 917 -3.71 -20.02 18.43
N MET A 918 -4.39 -21.18 18.45
CA MET A 918 -5.75 -21.31 17.93
C MET A 918 -6.78 -20.51 18.72
N ALA A 919 -6.47 -20.17 19.98
CA ALA A 919 -7.34 -19.35 20.81
C ALA A 919 -7.26 -17.84 20.54
N ALA A 920 -6.33 -17.39 19.69
CA ALA A 920 -6.01 -15.97 19.54
C ALA A 920 -7.19 -15.12 19.02
N ASP A 921 -7.98 -15.62 18.06
CA ASP A 921 -9.14 -14.87 17.54
C ASP A 921 -10.26 -14.74 18.61
N GLU A 922 -10.61 -15.85 19.26
CA GLU A 922 -11.63 -15.88 20.31
C GLU A 922 -11.22 -15.05 21.53
N LEU A 923 -9.94 -15.10 21.91
CA LEU A 923 -9.38 -14.28 22.97
C LEU A 923 -9.52 -12.79 22.66
N GLY A 924 -9.18 -12.36 21.43
CA GLY A 924 -9.36 -10.98 20.98
C GLY A 924 -10.82 -10.52 21.06
N ASN A 925 -11.76 -11.32 20.52
CA ASN A 925 -13.19 -11.01 20.54
C ASN A 925 -13.73 -10.87 21.98
N ARG A 926 -13.36 -11.79 22.87
CA ARG A 926 -13.81 -11.76 24.28
C ARG A 926 -13.14 -10.66 25.08
N PHE A 927 -11.87 -10.37 24.83
CA PHE A 927 -11.15 -9.32 25.54
C PHE A 927 -11.71 -7.94 25.22
N VAL A 928 -11.96 -7.64 23.93
CA VAL A 928 -12.69 -6.42 23.51
C VAL A 928 -14.02 -6.31 24.25
N LYS A 929 -14.79 -7.40 24.32
CA LYS A 929 -16.07 -7.42 25.04
C LYS A 929 -15.91 -7.13 26.54
N MET A 930 -14.88 -7.66 27.21
CA MET A 930 -14.60 -7.39 28.62
C MET A 930 -14.24 -5.92 28.87
N ILE A 931 -13.48 -5.32 27.95
CA ILE A 931 -13.10 -3.90 28.00
C ILE A 931 -14.30 -2.99 27.70
N SER A 932 -15.31 -3.49 26.98
CA SER A 932 -16.46 -2.71 26.51
C SER A 932 -17.56 -2.51 27.55
N VAL A 933 -17.55 -3.30 28.62
CA VAL A 933 -18.41 -3.13 29.81
C VAL A 933 -17.82 -2.06 30.73
#